data_AF-A0A1A8J692-F1
#
_entry.id   AF-A0A1A8J692-F1
#
_cell.length_a   1.000
_cell.length_b   1.000
_cell.length_c   1.000
_cell.angle_alpha   90.00
_cell.angle_beta   90.00
_cell.angle_gamma   90.00
#
_symmetry.space_group_name_H-M   'P 1'
#
loop_
_entity.id
_entity.type
_entity.pdbx_description
1 polymer ?
#
loop_
_entity_poly.entity_id
_entity_poly.type
_entity_poly.pdbx_seq_one_letter_code
_entity_poly.pdbx_strand_id
1 'polypeptide(L)'
;MLAPSALRSLLCALSCACWLRSGAASRLKSPALPIQSERDPLPSKGSSGCSFGGRFYSLEDTWHPDLGEPFGVMHCVQCHCEPQQKTRRGKVLGKVNCRNIKQDCPVLDCTNPILLPGHCCKICPKDDHKQPDPLLDSLEYFQEKGKEDDLHKSYNDRSYLSSEDTVLGESRTDFVALLTGVTDSWLPTSGGVARTRLSLTRTSLTFSITYQRMGRPSKIVFLDSDGMTVFEYKVPKGQSDMICGAWKNVPKPLLRQLQEEQMHIRMATSASRREEVEGKVVKHRALFAETFSSMLTSGEENSGMGGIAMLTLSDSENNLHFILILQGLIRHKDKEPILVPIQVQLMYRQHILREIRANITSNDPDFAEVLTDLNSRELFWLSRGQLEIAVATEGQNPRQIRGFITSRKSCDTLQSVMSSGNALTPGKTGGVGSAVFNLHDNGTLDYQVQVAGLTSDVVGLTIELKPRRRHKRSVLYDLTAEYIKASRWAVGSWSRLEARHIHMLLQNELFINVATAHNQEGELRGQIKALPYNGIEAPRNELPTPLAGHFVSPPVRTGSSGHAWVSVDKQCHLHYEIIVAGLSKTDDATVNAHLHGLAEIGELDNSSASHRRLLTGFYGSQAQGVLKDLSVELLQHLDQGTAFLQISTKMN
;
A
#
# COMPACT_ATOMS: atom_id res chain seq x y z
N MET A 1 -83.71 37.06 -2.64
CA MET A 1 -84.62 37.77 -1.73
C MET A 1 -83.91 37.99 -0.40
N LEU A 2 -83.83 39.26 0.01
CA LEU A 2 -83.67 39.81 1.37
C LEU A 2 -82.36 39.59 2.15
N ALA A 3 -81.69 40.72 2.41
CA ALA A 3 -80.57 40.98 3.32
C ALA A 3 -81.05 41.09 4.81
N PRO A 4 -80.17 41.34 5.82
CA PRO A 4 -79.60 42.70 6.10
C PRO A 4 -78.10 42.68 6.56
N SER A 5 -77.22 43.56 6.07
CA SER A 5 -76.87 44.94 6.48
C SER A 5 -75.96 45.09 7.73
N ALA A 6 -74.75 45.62 7.53
CA ALA A 6 -74.09 46.57 8.44
C ALA A 6 -73.07 47.44 7.66
N LEU A 7 -73.13 48.74 7.92
CA LEU A 7 -72.52 49.86 7.17
C LEU A 7 -71.53 50.62 8.07
N ARG A 8 -70.48 51.24 7.47
CA ARG A 8 -69.74 52.50 7.82
C ARG A 8 -68.26 52.34 7.43
N SER A 9 -67.78 52.76 6.24
CA SER A 9 -67.52 54.12 5.71
C SER A 9 -66.32 54.85 6.35
N LEU A 10 -65.24 55.11 5.58
CA LEU A 10 -64.78 56.47 5.19
C LEU A 10 -63.47 56.47 4.35
N LEU A 11 -63.59 56.97 3.11
CA LEU A 11 -62.79 57.98 2.39
C LEU A 11 -61.28 57.78 2.00
N CYS A 12 -61.08 57.74 0.68
CA CYS A 12 -60.16 58.53 -0.18
C CYS A 12 -58.63 58.49 0.04
N ALA A 13 -57.76 58.61 -0.97
CA ALA A 13 -57.83 58.58 -2.44
C ALA A 13 -56.40 58.88 -2.95
N LEU A 14 -56.08 58.41 -4.17
CA LEU A 14 -55.18 59.05 -5.17
C LEU A 14 -53.68 59.15 -4.85
N SER A 15 -52.72 58.97 -5.77
CA SER A 15 -52.66 58.51 -7.16
C SER A 15 -51.27 58.87 -7.70
N CYS A 16 -50.80 58.13 -8.72
CA CYS A 16 -49.94 58.62 -9.81
C CYS A 16 -48.49 59.00 -9.49
N ALA A 17 -47.49 58.81 -10.35
CA ALA A 17 -47.35 58.11 -11.63
C ALA A 17 -45.85 58.18 -12.03
N CYS A 18 -45.44 57.30 -12.95
CA CYS A 18 -44.66 57.65 -14.14
C CYS A 18 -43.20 58.17 -14.00
N TRP A 19 -42.19 57.40 -14.43
CA TRP A 19 -41.51 57.56 -15.76
C TRP A 19 -40.22 56.74 -15.96
N LEU A 20 -39.96 56.52 -17.24
CA LEU A 20 -38.86 55.81 -17.88
C LEU A 20 -37.64 56.72 -18.16
N ARG A 21 -36.46 56.07 -18.20
CA ARG A 21 -35.32 56.24 -19.14
C ARG A 21 -34.23 57.34 -18.93
N SER A 22 -32.98 56.83 -18.99
CA SER A 22 -31.73 57.39 -19.59
C SER A 22 -30.74 58.17 -18.72
N GLY A 23 -29.44 57.86 -18.85
CA GLY A 23 -28.34 58.82 -18.61
C GLY A 23 -27.08 58.24 -17.95
N ALA A 24 -25.92 58.47 -18.56
CA ALA A 24 -24.60 57.96 -18.18
C ALA A 24 -23.74 58.95 -17.34
N ALA A 25 -22.69 58.39 -16.72
CA ALA A 25 -21.37 58.98 -16.37
C ALA A 25 -21.09 59.61 -14.96
N SER A 26 -20.17 58.91 -14.26
CA SER A 26 -19.01 59.36 -13.43
C SER A 26 -19.15 60.26 -12.19
N ARG A 27 -18.76 59.77 -11.01
CA ARG A 27 -17.45 60.07 -10.32
C ARG A 27 -17.36 59.50 -8.87
N LEU A 28 -16.20 58.90 -8.59
CA LEU A 28 -15.42 58.72 -7.33
C LEU A 28 -15.94 57.96 -6.08
N LYS A 29 -15.44 56.70 -5.95
CA LYS A 29 -14.66 56.03 -4.85
C LYS A 29 -14.76 56.57 -3.40
N SER A 30 -14.70 55.81 -2.30
CA SER A 30 -14.53 54.39 -1.86
C SER A 30 -14.42 54.43 -0.30
N PRO A 31 -14.29 53.34 0.51
CA PRO A 31 -14.16 51.91 0.20
C PRO A 31 -15.07 50.98 1.03
N ALA A 32 -15.29 49.77 0.51
CA ALA A 32 -15.58 48.59 1.31
C ALA A 32 -14.62 47.49 0.85
N LEU A 33 -13.88 46.91 1.80
CA LEU A 33 -12.84 45.92 1.59
C LEU A 33 -13.43 44.63 1.00
N PRO A 34 -13.01 44.18 -0.21
CA PRO A 34 -13.22 42.82 -0.63
C PRO A 34 -11.94 42.05 -0.29
N ILE A 35 -12.03 41.18 0.71
CA ILE A 35 -11.08 40.09 0.93
C ILE A 35 -11.15 39.22 -0.33
N GLN A 36 -10.20 39.41 -1.23
CA GLN A 36 -9.90 38.44 -2.27
C GLN A 36 -8.94 37.42 -1.67
N SER A 37 -9.31 36.15 -1.76
CA SER A 37 -8.37 35.05 -1.54
C SER A 37 -7.15 35.29 -2.43
N GLU A 38 -5.97 35.19 -1.84
CA GLU A 38 -4.69 35.18 -2.53
C GLU A 38 -4.76 34.11 -3.62
N ARG A 39 -4.99 34.56 -4.85
CA ARG A 39 -4.78 33.73 -6.03
C ARG A 39 -3.29 33.62 -6.14
N ASP A 40 -2.75 32.45 -5.84
CA ASP A 40 -1.46 32.06 -6.41
C ASP A 40 -1.50 32.40 -7.91
N PRO A 41 -0.53 33.15 -8.44
CA PRO A 41 -0.63 33.70 -9.78
C PRO A 41 -0.68 32.55 -10.79
N LEU A 42 -1.82 32.46 -11.49
CA LEU A 42 -1.90 31.79 -12.79
C LEU A 42 -0.74 32.31 -13.66
N PRO A 43 0.04 31.43 -14.31
CA PRO A 43 1.16 31.87 -15.12
C PRO A 43 0.66 32.82 -16.21
N SER A 44 1.22 34.04 -16.20
CA SER A 44 1.07 34.94 -17.33
C SER A 44 1.54 34.20 -18.58
N LYS A 45 0.70 34.20 -19.62
CA LYS A 45 1.08 33.67 -20.94
C LYS A 45 2.33 34.43 -21.42
N GLY A 46 3.53 33.94 -21.12
CA GLY A 46 4.77 34.61 -21.53
C GLY A 46 6.03 34.37 -20.69
N SER A 47 5.95 33.86 -19.45
CA SER A 47 7.17 33.67 -18.63
C SER A 47 8.08 32.54 -19.15
N SER A 48 9.39 32.78 -19.13
CA SER A 48 10.44 31.78 -19.42
C SER A 48 10.80 31.07 -18.12
N GLY A 49 10.62 29.76 -18.05
CA GLY A 49 10.83 28.96 -16.84
C GLY A 49 10.38 27.51 -17.03
N CYS A 50 10.43 26.72 -15.96
CA CYS A 50 10.07 25.31 -15.91
C CYS A 50 8.74 25.11 -15.21
N SER A 51 7.97 24.09 -15.59
CA SER A 51 6.81 23.66 -14.81
C SER A 51 7.06 22.25 -14.27
N PHE A 52 6.80 22.05 -12.99
CA PHE A 52 6.98 20.77 -12.29
C PHE A 52 5.95 20.65 -11.16
N GLY A 53 5.23 19.52 -11.07
CA GLY A 53 4.26 19.28 -10.00
C GLY A 53 3.13 20.32 -9.88
N GLY A 54 2.68 20.89 -11.02
CA GLY A 54 1.67 21.96 -11.03
C GLY A 54 2.18 23.34 -10.58
N ARG A 55 3.47 23.46 -10.21
CA ARG A 55 4.14 24.73 -9.86
C ARG A 55 5.00 25.21 -11.03
N PHE A 56 5.25 26.53 -11.08
CA PHE A 56 6.12 27.17 -12.05
C PHE A 56 7.40 27.64 -11.34
N TYR A 57 8.54 27.32 -11.93
CA TYR A 57 9.88 27.64 -11.45
C TYR A 57 10.55 28.56 -12.48
N SER A 58 11.19 29.62 -12.01
CA SER A 58 11.99 30.52 -12.84
C SER A 58 13.25 29.80 -13.33
N LEU A 59 13.85 30.30 -14.40
CA LEU A 59 15.16 29.82 -14.85
C LEU A 59 16.17 29.98 -13.69
N GLU A 60 17.01 28.96 -13.51
CA GLU A 60 18.03 28.83 -12.43
C GLU A 60 17.48 28.55 -11.03
N ASP A 61 16.16 28.42 -10.84
CA ASP A 61 15.60 28.01 -9.54
C ASP A 61 16.05 26.58 -9.18
N THR A 62 16.35 26.34 -7.90
CA THR A 62 16.62 25.02 -7.33
C THR A 62 15.59 24.65 -6.25
N TRP A 63 15.03 23.44 -6.28
CA TRP A 63 14.04 22.98 -5.30
C TRP A 63 14.13 21.47 -5.04
N HIS A 64 13.52 21.01 -3.95
CA HIS A 64 13.24 19.59 -3.73
C HIS A 64 11.84 19.27 -4.29
N PRO A 65 11.70 18.29 -5.20
CA PRO A 65 10.43 18.02 -5.84
C PRO A 65 9.43 17.46 -4.83
N ASP A 66 8.26 18.08 -4.78
CA ASP A 66 7.09 17.56 -4.07
C ASP A 66 6.24 16.77 -5.06
N LEU A 67 6.19 15.45 -4.87
CA LEU A 67 5.42 14.55 -5.73
C LEU A 67 3.96 14.42 -5.28
N GLY A 68 3.54 15.17 -4.26
CA GLY A 68 2.22 15.07 -3.67
C GLY A 68 2.04 13.77 -2.87
N GLU A 69 0.90 13.67 -2.19
CA GLU A 69 0.56 12.47 -1.43
C GLU A 69 0.34 11.28 -2.38
N PRO A 70 0.91 10.08 -2.12
CA PRO A 70 1.52 9.62 -0.86
C PRO A 70 3.04 9.81 -0.72
N PHE A 71 3.72 10.41 -1.69
CA PHE A 71 5.19 10.45 -1.75
C PHE A 71 5.80 11.64 -1.01
N GLY A 72 5.12 12.79 -1.03
CA GLY A 72 5.55 14.04 -0.44
C GLY A 72 6.84 14.59 -1.06
N VAL A 73 7.57 15.39 -0.27
CA VAL A 73 8.81 16.03 -0.70
C VAL A 73 9.99 15.04 -0.71
N MET A 74 10.63 14.92 -1.87
CA MET A 74 11.83 14.10 -2.04
C MET A 74 13.08 14.90 -1.63
N HIS A 75 13.35 14.97 -0.33
CA HIS A 75 14.44 15.78 0.23
C HIS A 75 15.85 15.42 -0.31
N CYS A 76 16.03 14.22 -0.84
CA CYS A 76 17.30 13.80 -1.46
C CYS A 76 17.40 14.06 -2.96
N VAL A 77 16.40 14.67 -3.58
CA VAL A 77 16.43 15.03 -4.99
C VAL A 77 16.46 16.54 -5.09
N GLN A 78 17.48 17.10 -5.70
CA GLN A 78 17.56 18.52 -6.01
C GLN A 78 17.28 18.72 -7.49
N CYS A 79 16.19 19.40 -7.80
CA CYS A 79 15.83 19.82 -9.14
C CYS A 79 16.30 21.25 -9.38
N HIS A 80 16.76 21.53 -10.59
CA HIS A 80 17.11 22.87 -11.05
C HIS A 80 16.54 23.15 -12.44
N CYS A 81 16.14 24.39 -12.69
CA CYS A 81 15.56 24.80 -13.96
C CYS A 81 16.65 25.34 -14.91
N GLU A 82 17.08 24.55 -15.89
CA GLU A 82 18.09 24.98 -16.86
C GLU A 82 17.47 25.71 -18.07
N PRO A 83 18.08 26.80 -18.56
CA PRO A 83 17.65 27.43 -19.81
C PRO A 83 17.99 26.56 -21.03
N GLN A 84 16.98 26.20 -21.83
CA GLN A 84 17.15 25.57 -23.15
C GLN A 84 17.22 26.61 -24.28
N GLN A 85 17.78 26.19 -25.42
CA GLN A 85 18.05 27.04 -26.59
C GLN A 85 16.84 27.88 -27.04
N LYS A 86 17.16 29.09 -27.54
CA LYS A 86 16.19 30.04 -28.09
C LYS A 86 15.45 29.41 -29.27
N THR A 87 14.13 29.26 -29.14
CA THR A 87 13.28 28.94 -30.28
C THR A 87 13.31 30.09 -31.30
N ARG A 88 12.97 29.83 -32.58
CA ARG A 88 12.88 30.84 -33.67
C ARG A 88 11.99 32.07 -33.35
N ARG A 89 11.27 32.07 -32.21
CA ARG A 89 10.43 33.18 -31.71
C ARG A 89 11.01 33.89 -30.47
N GLY A 90 12.28 33.66 -30.11
CA GLY A 90 12.95 34.35 -29.01
C GLY A 90 12.53 33.92 -27.59
N LYS A 91 11.70 32.88 -27.46
CA LYS A 91 11.26 32.34 -26.15
C LYS A 91 12.27 31.30 -25.65
N VAL A 92 12.79 31.52 -24.43
CA VAL A 92 13.66 30.59 -23.71
C VAL A 92 12.75 29.63 -22.94
N LEU A 93 12.80 28.34 -23.27
CA LEU A 93 12.09 27.29 -22.52
C LEU A 93 13.00 26.82 -21.39
N GLY A 94 12.48 26.66 -20.18
CA GLY A 94 13.22 26.03 -19.08
C GLY A 94 13.04 24.51 -19.12
N LYS A 95 14.09 23.75 -18.89
CA LYS A 95 14.03 22.29 -18.66
C LYS A 95 14.40 21.99 -17.21
N VAL A 96 13.54 21.21 -16.54
CA VAL A 96 13.83 20.69 -15.21
C VAL A 96 14.90 19.61 -15.34
N ASN A 97 15.97 19.74 -14.56
CA ASN A 97 16.99 18.73 -14.40
C ASN A 97 17.05 18.37 -12.92
N CYS A 98 16.87 17.10 -12.56
CA CYS A 98 16.86 16.66 -11.16
C CYS A 98 17.99 15.67 -10.93
N ARG A 99 18.70 15.82 -9.81
CA ARG A 99 19.78 14.94 -9.40
C ARG A 99 19.61 14.50 -7.94
N ASN A 100 19.99 13.27 -7.64
CA ASN A 100 20.01 12.77 -6.27
C ASN A 100 21.27 13.25 -5.55
N ILE A 101 21.09 14.00 -4.46
CA ILE A 101 22.18 14.58 -3.66
C ILE A 101 22.60 13.69 -2.48
N LYS A 102 22.07 12.46 -2.35
CA LYS A 102 22.41 11.51 -1.27
C LYS A 102 23.90 11.15 -1.27
N GLN A 103 24.53 11.13 -2.43
CA GLN A 103 25.98 10.86 -2.57
C GLN A 103 26.85 12.10 -2.33
N ASP A 104 26.26 13.30 -2.42
CA ASP A 104 26.93 14.58 -2.14
C ASP A 104 26.94 14.91 -0.64
N CYS A 105 26.36 14.03 0.20
CA CYS A 105 26.33 14.22 1.64
C CYS A 105 27.74 14.15 2.23
N PRO A 106 28.08 15.06 3.18
CA PRO A 106 29.39 15.07 3.80
C PRO A 106 29.63 13.76 4.56
N VAL A 107 30.86 13.24 4.50
CA VAL A 107 31.27 12.07 5.28
C VAL A 107 31.27 12.46 6.76
N LEU A 108 30.50 11.72 7.56
CA LEU A 108 30.36 11.96 8.99
C LEU A 108 31.24 10.99 9.78
N ASP A 109 32.03 11.53 10.69
CA ASP A 109 32.98 10.77 11.52
C ASP A 109 32.38 10.41 12.89
N CYS A 110 31.13 9.94 12.93
CA CYS A 110 30.42 9.63 14.17
C CYS A 110 29.77 8.24 14.15
N THR A 111 29.71 7.62 15.32
CA THR A 111 29.32 6.22 15.50
C THR A 111 27.82 5.96 15.23
N ASN A 112 26.96 6.98 15.34
CA ASN A 112 25.52 6.87 15.08
C ASN A 112 24.94 8.16 14.44
N PRO A 113 25.06 8.34 13.12
CA PRO A 113 24.48 9.49 12.42
C PRO A 113 22.95 9.35 12.29
N ILE A 114 22.21 10.39 12.67
CA ILE A 114 20.74 10.45 12.65
C ILE A 114 20.23 11.25 11.44
N LEU A 115 19.15 10.80 10.80
CA LEU A 115 18.50 11.54 9.70
C LEU A 115 17.33 12.35 10.24
N LEU A 116 17.39 13.68 10.16
CA LEU A 116 16.30 14.54 10.60
C LEU A 116 15.13 14.55 9.59
N PRO A 117 13.87 14.71 10.06
CA PRO A 117 12.74 14.96 9.18
C PRO A 117 13.02 16.16 8.27
N GLY A 118 12.70 16.05 6.98
CA GLY A 118 12.90 17.14 6.02
C GLY A 118 14.30 17.27 5.41
N HIS A 119 15.26 16.41 5.78
CA HIS A 119 16.66 16.51 5.34
C HIS A 119 17.09 15.27 4.53
N CYS A 120 18.01 15.44 3.58
CA CYS A 120 18.62 14.31 2.87
C CYS A 120 19.79 13.68 3.62
N CYS A 121 20.69 14.52 4.14
CA CYS A 121 21.93 14.07 4.76
C CYS A 121 21.71 13.79 6.24
N LYS A 122 22.37 12.75 6.74
CA LYS A 122 22.41 12.47 8.17
C LYS A 122 23.23 13.56 8.87
N ILE A 123 23.04 13.69 10.17
CA ILE A 123 23.84 14.56 11.04
C ILE A 123 24.32 13.76 12.24
N CYS A 124 25.45 14.15 12.81
CA CYS A 124 25.87 13.58 14.08
C CYS A 124 25.05 14.23 15.21
N PRO A 125 24.40 13.44 16.09
CA PRO A 125 23.88 13.99 17.32
C PRO A 125 25.06 14.60 18.11
N LYS A 126 24.90 15.81 18.62
CA LYS A 126 25.89 16.42 19.51
C LYS A 126 25.89 15.62 20.82
N ASP A 127 26.96 14.87 21.08
CA ASP A 127 27.16 14.24 22.39
C ASP A 127 27.52 15.32 23.42
N ASP A 128 26.63 15.47 24.40
CA ASP A 128 26.83 16.28 25.59
C ASP A 128 27.88 15.63 26.50
N HIS A 129 29.09 16.20 26.49
CA HIS A 129 30.04 16.00 27.56
C HIS A 129 30.61 17.35 28.03
N LYS A 130 29.97 17.94 29.05
CA LYS A 130 30.59 18.38 30.34
C LYS A 130 29.59 19.17 31.22
N GLN A 131 29.10 18.49 32.26
CA GLN A 131 28.76 18.85 33.66
C GLN A 131 28.22 20.26 34.10
N PRO A 132 27.52 20.31 35.27
CA PRO A 132 26.42 21.24 35.56
C PRO A 132 26.82 22.46 36.42
N ASP A 133 26.03 23.54 36.35
CA ASP A 133 25.34 24.15 37.51
C ASP A 133 24.44 25.34 37.11
N PRO A 134 23.47 25.74 37.96
CA PRO A 134 22.19 26.33 37.55
C PRO A 134 22.07 27.85 37.82
N LEU A 135 20.90 28.40 37.41
CA LEU A 135 20.31 29.71 37.77
C LEU A 135 20.66 30.92 36.88
N LEU A 136 19.81 31.18 35.88
CA LEU A 136 18.79 32.25 35.86
C LEU A 136 18.28 32.35 34.39
N ASP A 137 17.05 32.02 34.04
CA ASP A 137 15.73 32.56 34.43
C ASP A 137 15.16 33.40 33.28
N SER A 138 13.83 33.33 33.16
CA SER A 138 12.92 34.25 32.48
C SER A 138 12.80 34.12 30.94
N LEU A 139 11.65 33.76 30.33
CA LEU A 139 10.23 33.94 30.75
C LEU A 139 9.25 32.91 30.13
N GLU A 140 8.40 32.35 31.00
CA GLU A 140 6.91 32.26 30.92
C GLU A 140 6.26 31.22 29.98
N TYR A 141 5.66 30.11 30.44
CA TYR A 141 4.49 29.85 31.33
C TYR A 141 3.10 30.25 30.77
N PHE A 142 2.50 29.26 30.09
CA PHE A 142 1.10 28.78 30.12
C PHE A 142 -0.13 29.71 29.97
N GLN A 143 -1.03 29.15 29.14
CA GLN A 143 -2.50 29.19 29.16
C GLN A 143 -3.20 30.43 28.62
N GLU A 144 -4.00 30.22 27.58
CA GLU A 144 -5.43 30.52 27.72
C GLU A 144 -6.31 29.64 26.82
N LYS A 145 -7.33 29.05 27.45
CA LYS A 145 -8.53 28.52 26.82
C LYS A 145 -9.36 29.71 26.33
N GLY A 146 -9.66 29.77 25.03
CA GLY A 146 -10.80 30.50 24.48
C GLY A 146 -11.77 29.50 23.86
N LYS A 147 -12.98 29.41 24.42
CA LYS A 147 -14.15 28.81 23.78
C LYS A 147 -14.75 29.82 22.80
N GLU A 148 -15.40 29.29 21.76
CA GLU A 148 -16.24 29.96 20.76
C GLU A 148 -15.50 30.77 19.67
N ASP A 149 -15.22 30.12 18.54
CA ASP A 149 -16.05 30.38 17.35
C ASP A 149 -16.12 29.12 16.48
N ASP A 150 -17.35 28.65 16.29
CA ASP A 150 -17.72 27.56 15.39
C ASP A 150 -17.68 28.10 13.95
N LEU A 151 -17.42 27.20 13.00
CA LEU A 151 -17.45 27.38 11.53
C LEU A 151 -16.09 27.65 10.87
N HIS A 152 -15.75 26.74 9.96
CA HIS A 152 -14.62 26.73 9.02
C HIS A 152 -13.34 25.98 9.44
N LYS A 153 -13.48 24.72 9.87
CA LYS A 153 -12.46 23.70 9.55
C LYS A 153 -12.68 23.21 8.12
N SER A 154 -11.76 23.61 7.23
CA SER A 154 -11.73 23.16 5.84
C SER A 154 -11.46 21.66 5.76
N TYR A 155 -12.22 21.04 4.89
CA TYR A 155 -12.40 19.61 4.71
C TYR A 155 -11.32 19.12 3.75
N ASN A 156 -10.10 18.83 4.22
CA ASN A 156 -9.11 18.03 3.47
C ASN A 156 -7.82 17.64 4.24
N ASP A 157 -7.76 17.78 5.57
CA ASP A 157 -6.60 17.31 6.32
C ASP A 157 -6.69 15.80 6.60
N ARG A 158 -6.30 15.00 5.60
CA ARG A 158 -6.33 13.54 5.62
C ARG A 158 -5.03 12.97 6.20
N SER A 159 -4.74 13.32 7.45
CA SER A 159 -3.78 12.60 8.30
C SER A 159 -4.33 11.22 8.76
N TYR A 160 -4.96 10.47 7.86
CA TYR A 160 -5.48 9.12 8.11
C TYR A 160 -4.53 8.05 7.58
N LEU A 161 -3.26 8.15 7.97
CA LEU A 161 -2.46 6.95 8.18
C LEU A 161 -3.09 6.17 9.34
N SER A 162 -3.55 4.96 9.05
CA SER A 162 -3.97 3.89 9.97
C SER A 162 -3.39 3.97 11.40
N SER A 163 -4.00 4.75 12.30
CA SER A 163 -3.56 4.90 13.70
C SER A 163 -4.60 4.47 14.73
N GLU A 164 -5.69 3.79 14.34
CA GLU A 164 -6.61 3.18 15.32
C GLU A 164 -6.53 1.64 15.40
N ASP A 165 -5.72 0.99 14.55
CA ASP A 165 -5.43 -0.45 14.67
C ASP A 165 -3.96 -0.84 14.41
N THR A 166 -3.06 0.12 14.16
CA THR A 166 -1.63 -0.14 14.35
C THR A 166 -1.33 -0.04 15.84
N VAL A 167 -1.36 -1.19 16.50
CA VAL A 167 -0.68 -1.33 17.79
C VAL A 167 0.73 -0.77 17.63
N LEU A 168 1.11 0.13 18.53
CA LEU A 168 2.46 0.60 18.79
C LEU A 168 3.43 -0.62 18.83
N GLY A 169 4.11 -0.97 17.71
CA GLY A 169 5.06 -2.09 17.76
C GLY A 169 5.58 -2.78 16.49
N GLU A 170 5.07 -2.52 15.28
CA GLU A 170 5.64 -3.15 14.06
C GLU A 170 5.89 -2.13 12.95
N SER A 171 7.00 -1.40 13.07
CA SER A 171 7.63 -0.66 11.96
C SER A 171 7.97 -1.66 10.85
N ARG A 172 7.09 -1.76 9.85
CA ARG A 172 7.33 -2.51 8.61
C ARG A 172 8.23 -1.67 7.72
N THR A 173 9.33 -2.26 7.25
CA THR A 173 10.22 -1.61 6.28
C THR A 173 10.31 -2.46 5.02
N ASP A 174 9.98 -1.86 3.88
CA ASP A 174 9.96 -2.54 2.59
C ASP A 174 11.20 -2.18 1.76
N PHE A 175 11.75 -3.18 1.08
CA PHE A 175 12.89 -3.06 0.18
C PHE A 175 12.59 -3.72 -1.16
N VAL A 176 13.34 -3.33 -2.18
CA VAL A 176 13.26 -3.89 -3.53
C VAL A 176 14.65 -4.14 -4.08
N ALA A 177 14.79 -5.19 -4.89
CA ALA A 177 15.97 -5.42 -5.71
C ALA A 177 15.54 -5.75 -7.14
N LEU A 178 16.16 -5.06 -8.09
CA LEU A 178 16.17 -5.42 -9.51
C LEU A 178 17.38 -6.30 -9.73
N LEU A 179 17.17 -7.51 -10.27
CA LEU A 179 18.22 -8.47 -10.55
C LEU A 179 18.34 -8.63 -12.06
N THR A 180 19.54 -8.44 -12.59
CA THR A 180 19.86 -8.63 -14.01
C THR A 180 21.08 -9.53 -14.15
N GLY A 181 21.38 -9.98 -15.37
CA GLY A 181 22.59 -10.78 -15.63
C GLY A 181 23.88 -10.08 -15.15
N VAL A 182 24.77 -10.84 -14.52
CA VAL A 182 26.06 -10.35 -13.99
C VAL A 182 26.95 -9.86 -15.14
N THR A 183 27.43 -8.62 -15.04
CA THR A 183 28.25 -7.96 -16.08
C THR A 183 29.77 -7.98 -15.83
N ASP A 184 30.25 -8.76 -14.85
CA ASP A 184 31.67 -8.82 -14.47
C ASP A 184 32.56 -9.60 -15.46
N SER A 185 31.97 -10.16 -16.52
CA SER A 185 32.68 -10.80 -17.62
C SER A 185 32.29 -10.14 -18.94
N TRP A 186 33.18 -10.18 -19.95
CA TRP A 186 33.07 -9.47 -21.24
C TRP A 186 31.78 -9.73 -22.07
N LEU A 187 30.86 -10.57 -21.61
CA LEU A 187 29.52 -10.80 -22.17
C LEU A 187 28.51 -11.03 -21.02
N PRO A 188 27.34 -10.38 -21.01
CA PRO A 188 26.25 -10.75 -20.10
C PRO A 188 25.83 -12.18 -20.42
N THR A 189 25.83 -13.07 -19.43
CA THR A 189 25.58 -14.51 -19.66
C THR A 189 24.10 -14.87 -19.67
N SER A 190 23.22 -13.95 -19.22
CA SER A 190 21.79 -14.18 -19.03
C SER A 190 20.95 -12.99 -19.51
N GLY A 191 19.84 -13.28 -20.21
CA GLY A 191 18.76 -12.33 -20.49
C GLY A 191 17.72 -12.23 -19.36
N GLY A 192 17.93 -12.93 -18.26
CA GLY A 192 17.02 -12.99 -17.13
C GLY A 192 16.89 -11.65 -16.40
N VAL A 193 15.66 -11.32 -16.03
CA VAL A 193 15.35 -10.21 -15.14
C VAL A 193 14.48 -10.74 -14.02
N ALA A 194 14.81 -10.38 -12.78
CA ALA A 194 14.00 -10.71 -11.63
C ALA A 194 13.78 -9.50 -10.74
N ARG A 195 12.61 -9.47 -10.10
CA ARG A 195 12.22 -8.46 -9.13
C ARG A 195 12.00 -9.14 -7.80
N THR A 196 12.71 -8.66 -6.79
CA THR A 196 12.58 -9.12 -5.42
C THR A 196 11.95 -8.03 -4.57
N ARG A 197 10.80 -8.29 -3.95
CA ARG A 197 10.21 -7.43 -2.92
C ARG A 197 10.49 -8.07 -1.56
N LEU A 198 10.93 -7.25 -0.62
CA LEU A 198 11.31 -7.67 0.72
C LEU A 198 10.52 -6.87 1.74
N SER A 199 10.08 -7.52 2.81
CA SER A 199 9.42 -6.85 3.91
C SER A 199 10.02 -7.29 5.23
N LEU A 200 10.57 -6.34 5.97
CA LEU A 200 11.15 -6.58 7.29
C LEU A 200 10.14 -6.18 8.36
N THR A 201 9.76 -7.17 9.17
CA THR A 201 8.92 -6.99 10.36
C THR A 201 9.69 -7.50 11.58
N ARG A 202 10.05 -6.62 12.51
CA ARG A 202 10.90 -6.89 13.67
C ARG A 202 12.27 -7.48 13.29
N THR A 203 12.38 -8.81 13.25
CA THR A 203 13.58 -9.60 12.91
C THR A 203 13.30 -10.65 11.83
N SER A 204 12.12 -10.63 11.22
CA SER A 204 11.74 -11.56 10.17
C SER A 204 11.66 -10.82 8.84
N LEU A 205 12.43 -11.29 7.87
CA LEU A 205 12.48 -10.76 6.51
C LEU A 205 11.71 -11.70 5.59
N THR A 206 10.61 -11.24 5.03
CA THR A 206 9.82 -12.00 4.06
C THR A 206 10.16 -11.50 2.65
N PHE A 207 10.13 -12.38 1.67
CA PHE A 207 10.42 -12.02 0.29
C PHE A 207 9.49 -12.68 -0.71
N SER A 208 9.12 -11.90 -1.73
CA SER A 208 8.43 -12.36 -2.92
C SER A 208 9.26 -12.03 -4.15
N ILE A 209 9.50 -13.05 -4.98
CA ILE A 209 10.34 -12.92 -6.16
C ILE A 209 9.54 -13.30 -7.39
N THR A 210 9.59 -12.43 -8.39
CA THR A 210 9.06 -12.68 -9.73
C THR A 210 10.22 -12.62 -10.71
N TYR A 211 10.16 -13.40 -11.78
CA TYR A 211 11.24 -13.47 -12.77
C TYR A 211 10.68 -13.65 -14.19
N GLN A 212 11.43 -13.18 -15.18
CA GLN A 212 11.12 -13.32 -16.60
C GLN A 212 12.42 -13.60 -17.37
N ARG A 213 12.27 -14.20 -18.56
CA ARG A 213 13.40 -14.50 -19.47
C ARG A 213 14.51 -15.36 -18.84
N MET A 214 14.18 -16.18 -17.83
CA MET A 214 15.07 -17.15 -17.20
C MET A 214 14.30 -18.39 -16.75
N GLY A 215 14.98 -19.54 -16.64
CA GLY A 215 14.38 -20.75 -16.06
C GLY A 215 14.09 -20.57 -14.57
N ARG A 216 13.24 -21.45 -14.00
CA ARG A 216 12.92 -21.42 -12.56
C ARG A 216 14.21 -21.53 -11.74
N PRO A 217 14.54 -20.53 -10.90
CA PRO A 217 15.69 -20.56 -10.02
C PRO A 217 15.63 -21.78 -9.08
N SER A 218 16.76 -22.44 -8.85
CA SER A 218 16.88 -23.52 -7.87
C SER A 218 17.34 -23.03 -6.50
N LYS A 219 18.06 -21.91 -6.48
CA LYS A 219 18.69 -21.36 -5.28
C LYS A 219 18.66 -19.83 -5.32
N ILE A 220 18.37 -19.23 -4.18
CA ILE A 220 18.44 -17.79 -3.91
C ILE A 220 19.45 -17.59 -2.79
N VAL A 221 20.35 -16.64 -2.96
CA VAL A 221 21.45 -16.35 -2.04
C VAL A 221 21.44 -14.88 -1.68
N PHE A 222 21.49 -14.58 -0.39
CA PHE A 222 21.72 -13.23 0.11
C PHE A 222 23.20 -13.08 0.43
N LEU A 223 23.77 -11.98 -0.05
CA LEU A 223 25.17 -11.63 0.07
C LEU A 223 25.31 -10.38 0.93
N ASP A 224 26.34 -10.33 1.78
CA ASP A 224 26.72 -9.14 2.52
C ASP A 224 27.49 -8.12 1.65
N SER A 225 28.03 -7.08 2.29
CA SER A 225 28.86 -6.05 1.64
C SER A 225 30.15 -6.60 1.03
N ASP A 226 30.64 -7.73 1.54
CA ASP A 226 31.89 -8.36 1.11
C ASP A 226 31.65 -9.44 0.03
N GLY A 227 30.39 -9.64 -0.37
CA GLY A 227 29.99 -10.67 -1.32
C GLY A 227 29.93 -12.08 -0.74
N MET A 228 29.96 -12.21 0.59
CA MET A 228 29.88 -13.49 1.29
C MET A 228 28.42 -13.91 1.50
N THR A 229 28.16 -15.21 1.40
CA THR A 229 26.81 -15.75 1.57
C THR A 229 26.38 -15.71 3.03
N VAL A 230 25.33 -14.94 3.33
CA VAL A 230 24.75 -14.82 4.67
C VAL A 230 23.47 -15.64 4.85
N PHE A 231 22.75 -15.89 3.76
CA PHE A 231 21.54 -16.73 3.78
C PHE A 231 21.34 -17.42 2.43
N GLU A 232 20.92 -18.68 2.47
CA GLU A 232 20.63 -19.50 1.31
C GLU A 232 19.22 -20.08 1.41
N TYR A 233 18.43 -19.89 0.36
CA TYR A 233 17.10 -20.44 0.22
C TYR A 233 17.02 -21.36 -1.00
N LYS A 234 16.68 -22.63 -0.77
CA LYS A 234 16.45 -23.62 -1.83
C LYS A 234 15.02 -23.50 -2.30
N VAL A 235 14.83 -23.22 -3.59
CA VAL A 235 13.51 -23.00 -4.16
C VAL A 235 12.78 -24.34 -4.30
N PRO A 236 11.60 -24.50 -3.67
CA PRO A 236 10.81 -25.71 -3.84
C PRO A 236 10.39 -25.91 -5.31
N LYS A 237 10.33 -27.17 -5.73
CA LYS A 237 9.78 -27.53 -7.04
C LYS A 237 8.29 -27.15 -7.05
N GLY A 238 7.89 -26.32 -8.00
CA GLY A 238 6.52 -25.83 -8.11
C GLY A 238 6.26 -25.23 -9.49
N GLN A 239 4.98 -25.06 -9.83
CA GLN A 239 4.52 -24.56 -11.13
C GLN A 239 4.29 -23.03 -11.16
N SER A 240 4.34 -22.35 -10.00
CA SER A 240 4.06 -20.91 -9.91
C SER A 240 5.25 -20.06 -10.35
N ASP A 241 5.04 -19.04 -11.16
CA ASP A 241 6.06 -18.06 -11.58
C ASP A 241 6.48 -17.07 -10.47
N MET A 242 5.93 -17.22 -9.26
CA MET A 242 6.29 -16.47 -8.06
C MET A 242 6.96 -17.38 -7.03
N ILE A 243 8.05 -16.90 -6.42
CA ILE A 243 8.74 -17.58 -5.33
C ILE A 243 8.50 -16.81 -4.04
N CYS A 244 8.06 -17.51 -3.00
CA CYS A 244 7.78 -16.97 -1.69
C CYS A 244 8.74 -17.57 -0.67
N GLY A 245 9.31 -16.74 0.21
CA GLY A 245 10.17 -17.23 1.27
C GLY A 245 10.22 -16.28 2.47
N ALA A 246 10.77 -16.79 3.57
CA ALA A 246 10.95 -16.05 4.79
C ALA A 246 12.27 -16.42 5.47
N TRP A 247 13.01 -15.40 5.90
CA TRP A 247 14.19 -15.50 6.74
C TRP A 247 13.83 -15.00 8.13
N LYS A 248 13.58 -15.94 9.06
CA LYS A 248 13.26 -15.65 10.46
C LYS A 248 14.54 -15.45 11.28
N ASN A 249 14.48 -14.61 12.30
CA ASN A 249 15.56 -14.35 13.24
C ASN A 249 16.84 -13.79 12.58
N VAL A 250 16.70 -12.78 11.72
CA VAL A 250 17.84 -12.10 11.08
C VAL A 250 18.73 -11.45 12.15
N PRO A 251 20.04 -11.76 12.19
CA PRO A 251 20.99 -11.15 13.12
C PRO A 251 21.04 -9.62 13.04
N LYS A 252 21.19 -8.94 14.19
CA LYS A 252 21.23 -7.46 14.27
C LYS A 252 22.28 -6.80 13.34
N PRO A 253 23.51 -7.32 13.16
CA PRO A 253 24.48 -6.73 12.23
C PRO A 253 23.98 -6.72 10.78
N LEU A 254 23.35 -7.82 10.34
CA LEU A 254 22.80 -7.96 9.00
C LEU A 254 21.57 -7.05 8.80
N LEU A 255 20.77 -6.84 9.85
CA LEU A 255 19.68 -5.86 9.82
C LEU A 255 20.20 -4.43 9.57
N ARG A 256 21.36 -4.06 10.14
CA ARG A 256 21.97 -2.74 9.88
C ARG A 256 22.45 -2.63 8.42
N GLN A 257 23.14 -3.65 7.91
CA GLN A 257 23.56 -3.70 6.51
C GLN A 257 22.37 -3.63 5.54
N LEU A 258 21.25 -4.30 5.85
CA LEU A 258 20.02 -4.18 5.08
C LEU A 258 19.48 -2.74 5.09
N GLN A 259 19.43 -2.11 6.26
CA GLN A 259 18.96 -0.72 6.43
C GLN A 259 19.88 0.31 5.74
N GLU A 260 21.17 0.01 5.61
CA GLU A 260 22.20 0.81 4.93
C GLU A 260 22.33 0.48 3.44
N GLU A 261 21.44 -0.37 2.91
CA GLU A 261 21.41 -0.75 1.50
C GLU A 261 22.74 -1.39 1.05
N GLN A 262 23.35 -2.28 1.85
CA GLN A 262 24.65 -2.90 1.57
C GLN A 262 24.57 -4.37 1.14
N MET A 263 23.38 -4.99 1.17
CA MET A 263 23.21 -6.39 0.80
C MET A 263 22.86 -6.57 -0.68
N HIS A 264 23.24 -7.71 -1.23
CA HIS A 264 22.92 -8.14 -2.60
C HIS A 264 22.15 -9.46 -2.58
N ILE A 265 21.41 -9.72 -3.65
CA ILE A 265 20.71 -10.99 -3.85
C ILE A 265 21.19 -11.58 -5.17
N ARG A 266 21.57 -12.86 -5.14
CA ARG A 266 21.94 -13.65 -6.31
C ARG A 266 20.99 -14.82 -6.49
N MET A 267 20.58 -15.06 -7.72
CA MET A 267 19.71 -16.18 -8.08
C MET A 267 20.36 -17.01 -9.19
N ALA A 268 20.30 -18.33 -9.07
CA ALA A 268 20.90 -19.25 -10.01
C ALA A 268 19.96 -20.41 -10.37
N THR A 269 19.97 -20.82 -11.64
CA THR A 269 19.26 -22.00 -12.13
C THR A 269 20.18 -23.24 -12.09
N SER A 270 19.59 -24.42 -11.87
CA SER A 270 20.36 -25.67 -11.75
C SER A 270 21.02 -26.15 -13.06
N ALA A 271 20.60 -25.61 -14.20
CA ALA A 271 20.94 -26.13 -15.52
C ALA A 271 22.27 -25.59 -16.09
N SER A 272 22.77 -24.42 -15.62
CA SER A 272 24.12 -23.93 -15.98
C SER A 272 24.53 -22.71 -15.14
N ARG A 273 25.85 -22.51 -14.92
CA ARG A 273 26.43 -21.24 -14.40
C ARG A 273 26.19 -20.02 -15.32
N ARG A 274 25.47 -20.18 -16.44
CA ARG A 274 25.26 -19.10 -17.42
C ARG A 274 24.02 -18.25 -17.09
N GLU A 275 23.04 -18.80 -16.38
CA GLU A 275 21.82 -18.07 -16.00
C GLU A 275 21.83 -17.62 -14.54
N GLU A 276 22.81 -16.79 -14.19
CA GLU A 276 22.86 -16.11 -12.89
C GLU A 276 22.39 -14.66 -13.03
N VAL A 277 21.56 -14.21 -12.09
CA VAL A 277 21.12 -12.81 -11.98
C VAL A 277 21.42 -12.30 -10.58
N GLU A 278 21.86 -11.05 -10.51
CA GLU A 278 22.26 -10.40 -9.25
C GLU A 278 21.79 -8.95 -9.22
N GLY A 279 21.58 -8.43 -8.01
CA GLY A 279 21.29 -7.03 -7.81
C GLY A 279 21.22 -6.63 -6.35
N LYS A 280 21.29 -5.33 -6.14
CA LYS A 280 21.40 -4.68 -4.84
C LYS A 280 20.04 -4.51 -4.18
N VAL A 281 19.98 -4.70 -2.86
CA VAL A 281 18.77 -4.43 -2.07
C VAL A 281 18.71 -2.96 -1.71
N VAL A 282 17.63 -2.29 -2.12
CA VAL A 282 17.45 -0.85 -1.94
C VAL A 282 16.16 -0.58 -1.17
N LYS A 283 16.19 0.36 -0.23
CA LYS A 283 15.00 0.83 0.48
C LYS A 283 14.28 1.86 -0.36
N HIS A 284 13.00 1.65 -0.65
CA HIS A 284 12.24 2.57 -1.49
C HIS A 284 10.85 2.89 -0.90
N ARG A 285 10.55 4.18 -0.66
CA ARG A 285 9.29 4.62 -0.03
C ARG A 285 8.05 4.28 -0.86
N ALA A 286 8.15 4.34 -2.19
CA ALA A 286 7.04 4.01 -3.10
C ALA A 286 6.46 2.60 -2.94
N LEU A 287 7.23 1.65 -2.37
CA LEU A 287 6.76 0.29 -2.18
C LEU A 287 5.53 0.20 -1.27
N PHE A 288 5.39 1.14 -0.33
CA PHE A 288 4.28 1.17 0.61
C PHE A 288 2.93 1.32 -0.11
N ALA A 289 2.85 2.26 -1.06
CA ALA A 289 1.62 2.57 -1.79
C ALA A 289 1.52 1.88 -3.16
N GLU A 290 2.52 1.06 -3.53
CA GLU A 290 2.57 0.42 -4.84
C GLU A 290 1.29 -0.39 -5.12
N THR A 291 0.66 -0.09 -6.25
CA THR A 291 -0.60 -0.71 -6.69
C THR A 291 -0.40 -1.57 -7.92
N PHE A 292 0.37 -1.05 -8.88
CA PHE A 292 0.70 -1.73 -10.12
C PHE A 292 2.21 -1.84 -10.24
N SER A 293 2.65 -2.85 -10.95
CA SER A 293 4.06 -3.15 -11.18
C SER A 293 4.28 -3.58 -12.63
N SER A 294 5.44 -3.22 -13.17
CA SER A 294 5.91 -3.78 -14.45
C SER A 294 7.35 -4.25 -14.30
N MET A 295 7.68 -5.37 -14.93
CA MET A 295 9.06 -5.83 -15.12
C MET A 295 9.43 -5.61 -16.57
N LEU A 296 10.47 -4.82 -16.79
CA LEU A 296 10.91 -4.40 -18.10
C LEU A 296 12.06 -5.29 -18.55
N THR A 297 11.87 -5.94 -19.69
CA THR A 297 12.88 -6.83 -20.29
C THR A 297 13.25 -6.32 -21.67
N SER A 298 14.45 -6.67 -22.13
CA SER A 298 14.86 -6.38 -23.50
C SER A 298 14.31 -7.39 -24.50
N GLY A 299 14.13 -6.94 -25.74
CA GLY A 299 13.94 -7.83 -26.88
C GLY A 299 15.21 -8.59 -27.26
N GLU A 300 16.39 -8.02 -26.99
CA GLU A 300 17.70 -8.58 -27.32
C GLU A 300 18.09 -9.71 -26.35
N GLU A 301 18.53 -10.84 -26.91
CA GLU A 301 19.05 -11.97 -26.13
C GLU A 301 20.36 -11.58 -25.42
N ASN A 302 20.48 -12.00 -24.15
CA ASN A 302 21.69 -11.80 -23.33
C ASN A 302 22.16 -10.35 -23.24
N SER A 303 21.21 -9.41 -23.21
CA SER A 303 21.52 -7.99 -23.10
C SER A 303 21.99 -7.57 -21.70
N GLY A 304 21.66 -8.34 -20.66
CA GLY A 304 21.85 -7.93 -19.26
C GLY A 304 21.05 -6.67 -18.88
N MET A 305 20.09 -6.27 -19.72
CA MET A 305 19.26 -5.09 -19.53
C MET A 305 17.95 -5.46 -18.87
N GLY A 306 17.60 -4.75 -17.80
CA GLY A 306 16.34 -4.93 -17.11
C GLY A 306 15.88 -3.65 -16.43
N GLY A 307 14.60 -3.63 -16.06
CA GLY A 307 14.04 -2.56 -15.27
C GLY A 307 12.83 -3.02 -14.49
N ILE A 308 12.45 -2.24 -13.49
CA ILE A 308 11.16 -2.39 -12.82
C ILE A 308 10.47 -1.04 -12.78
N ALA A 309 9.16 -1.05 -12.97
CA ALA A 309 8.30 0.09 -12.73
C ALA A 309 7.43 -0.19 -11.49
N MET A 310 7.46 0.74 -10.53
CA MET A 310 6.55 0.77 -9.39
C MET A 310 5.55 1.89 -9.65
N LEU A 311 4.26 1.57 -9.67
CA LEU A 311 3.22 2.55 -10.00
C LEU A 311 2.15 2.61 -8.91
N THR A 312 1.70 3.82 -8.61
CA THR A 312 0.70 4.13 -7.60
C THR A 312 -0.34 5.06 -8.19
N LEU A 313 -1.60 4.65 -8.09
CA LEU A 313 -2.75 5.48 -8.46
C LEU A 313 -3.15 6.37 -7.28
N SER A 314 -3.52 7.62 -7.51
CA SER A 314 -4.00 8.52 -6.45
C SER A 314 -5.41 8.16 -5.97
N ASP A 315 -5.70 8.42 -4.68
CA ASP A 315 -6.96 8.07 -4.01
C ASP A 315 -8.19 8.80 -4.55
N SER A 316 -8.03 10.06 -4.97
CA SER A 316 -9.10 10.94 -5.45
C SER A 316 -8.99 11.26 -6.93
N GLU A 317 -7.78 11.60 -7.38
CA GLU A 317 -7.50 12.03 -8.75
C GLU A 317 -7.17 10.83 -9.65
N ASN A 318 -7.26 11.03 -10.96
CA ASN A 318 -6.85 10.02 -11.94
C ASN A 318 -5.37 10.19 -12.29
N ASN A 319 -4.50 10.36 -11.30
CA ASN A 319 -3.06 10.50 -11.53
C ASN A 319 -2.37 9.17 -11.20
N LEU A 320 -1.43 8.78 -12.06
CA LEU A 320 -0.61 7.59 -11.90
C LEU A 320 0.83 8.02 -11.72
N HIS A 321 1.30 7.96 -10.48
CA HIS A 321 2.69 8.19 -10.13
C HIS A 321 3.48 6.92 -10.44
N PHE A 322 4.65 7.06 -11.05
CA PHE A 322 5.51 5.91 -11.31
C PHE A 322 6.98 6.22 -11.10
N ILE A 323 7.72 5.17 -10.76
CA ILE A 323 9.16 5.19 -10.60
C ILE A 323 9.74 4.00 -11.34
N LEU A 324 10.77 4.27 -12.15
CA LEU A 324 11.53 3.31 -12.91
C LEU A 324 12.89 3.13 -12.25
N ILE A 325 13.25 1.89 -11.97
CA ILE A 325 14.60 1.49 -11.59
C ILE A 325 15.16 0.71 -12.77
N LEU A 326 16.30 1.16 -13.30
CA LEU A 326 16.86 0.68 -14.57
C LEU A 326 18.27 0.15 -14.35
N GLN A 327 18.59 -1.01 -14.93
CA GLN A 327 19.91 -1.61 -14.85
C GLN A 327 20.36 -2.16 -16.21
N GLY A 328 21.62 -1.92 -16.57
CA GLY A 328 22.22 -2.35 -17.84
C GLY A 328 21.82 -1.52 -19.07
N LEU A 329 20.77 -0.68 -18.98
CA LEU A 329 20.32 0.16 -20.10
C LEU A 329 21.37 1.20 -20.52
N ILE A 330 22.02 1.85 -19.54
CA ILE A 330 23.14 2.77 -19.73
C ILE A 330 24.46 2.01 -19.56
N ARG A 331 25.41 2.15 -20.50
CA ARG A 331 26.77 1.60 -20.34
C ARG A 331 27.68 2.64 -19.69
N HIS A 332 28.30 2.28 -18.57
CA HIS A 332 29.42 3.02 -18.00
C HIS A 332 30.67 2.79 -18.87
N LYS A 333 30.90 3.64 -19.87
CA LYS A 333 32.15 3.60 -20.65
C LYS A 333 33.23 4.51 -20.08
N ASP A 334 32.85 5.60 -19.42
CA ASP A 334 33.77 6.64 -18.94
C ASP A 334 33.50 6.99 -17.48
N LYS A 335 34.51 7.57 -16.79
CA LYS A 335 34.43 7.98 -15.38
C LYS A 335 33.55 9.21 -15.13
N GLU A 336 33.15 9.93 -16.18
CA GLU A 336 32.28 11.11 -16.06
C GLU A 336 30.81 10.73 -16.24
N PRO A 337 29.89 11.35 -15.46
CA PRO A 337 28.47 11.07 -15.59
C PRO A 337 27.95 11.56 -16.95
N ILE A 338 27.58 10.61 -17.81
CA ILE A 338 27.00 10.92 -19.12
C ILE A 338 25.50 11.18 -18.92
N LEU A 339 25.03 12.36 -19.34
CA LEU A 339 23.59 12.65 -19.46
C LEU A 339 23.03 11.85 -20.64
N VAL A 340 22.13 10.91 -20.35
CA VAL A 340 21.49 10.06 -21.35
C VAL A 340 20.02 10.48 -21.50
N PRO A 341 19.62 11.03 -22.67
CA PRO A 341 18.22 11.27 -22.96
C PRO A 341 17.47 9.94 -23.11
N ILE A 342 16.34 9.82 -22.42
CA ILE A 342 15.44 8.68 -22.47
C ILE A 342 14.02 9.11 -22.87
N GLN A 343 13.34 8.18 -23.53
CA GLN A 343 11.96 8.29 -23.95
C GLN A 343 11.15 7.19 -23.23
N VAL A 344 10.20 7.60 -22.41
CA VAL A 344 9.26 6.71 -21.72
C VAL A 344 7.92 6.76 -22.45
N GLN A 345 7.42 5.60 -22.87
CA GLN A 345 6.18 5.47 -23.63
C GLN A 345 5.19 4.58 -22.89
N LEU A 346 3.95 5.06 -22.77
CA LEU A 346 2.81 4.25 -22.35
C LEU A 346 2.08 3.79 -23.60
N MET A 347 1.91 2.48 -23.75
CA MET A 347 1.46 1.86 -25.00
C MET A 347 0.28 0.91 -24.77
N TYR A 348 -0.59 0.80 -25.77
CA TYR A 348 -1.63 -0.22 -25.84
C TYR A 348 -1.65 -0.84 -27.23
N ARG A 349 -1.48 -2.17 -27.34
CA ARG A 349 -1.42 -2.89 -28.61
C ARG A 349 -0.50 -2.20 -29.63
N GLN A 350 0.73 -1.87 -29.22
CA GLN A 350 1.75 -1.17 -30.01
C GLN A 350 1.44 0.31 -30.37
N HIS A 351 0.30 0.86 -29.97
CA HIS A 351 -0.02 2.27 -30.16
C HIS A 351 0.48 3.07 -28.94
N ILE A 352 1.22 4.13 -29.19
CA ILE A 352 1.69 5.05 -28.16
C ILE A 352 0.51 5.92 -27.72
N LEU A 353 0.16 5.86 -26.43
CA LEU A 353 -0.88 6.68 -25.81
C LEU A 353 -0.30 7.96 -25.23
N ARG A 354 0.84 7.84 -24.54
CA ARG A 354 1.56 8.95 -23.90
C ARG A 354 3.06 8.76 -24.07
N GLU A 355 3.77 9.89 -24.17
CA GLU A 355 5.23 9.93 -24.33
C GLU A 355 5.80 10.99 -23.39
N ILE A 356 6.85 10.62 -22.65
CA ILE A 356 7.62 11.49 -21.76
C ILE A 356 9.08 11.43 -22.20
N ARG A 357 9.76 12.58 -22.22
CA ARG A 357 11.19 12.67 -22.48
C ARG A 357 11.91 13.25 -21.28
N ALA A 358 12.96 12.57 -20.84
CA ALA A 358 13.74 12.97 -19.68
C ALA A 358 15.23 12.73 -19.93
N ASN A 359 16.07 13.34 -19.11
CA ASN A 359 17.50 13.04 -19.09
C ASN A 359 17.81 12.33 -17.78
N ILE A 360 18.45 11.17 -17.85
CA ILE A 360 18.96 10.45 -16.68
C ILE A 360 20.49 10.46 -16.70
N THR A 361 21.11 10.18 -15.55
CA THR A 361 22.56 10.09 -15.44
C THR A 361 22.99 8.64 -15.28
N SER A 362 24.24 8.32 -15.60
CA SER A 362 24.77 6.98 -15.35
C SER A 362 24.83 6.62 -13.86
N ASN A 363 25.01 7.60 -12.97
CA ASN A 363 25.16 7.37 -11.52
C ASN A 363 23.81 7.24 -10.80
N ASP A 364 22.77 7.83 -11.37
CA ASP A 364 21.39 7.75 -10.90
C ASP A 364 20.47 7.49 -12.10
N PRO A 365 20.31 6.23 -12.51
CA PRO A 365 19.49 5.86 -13.65
C PRO A 365 18.00 5.77 -13.29
N ASP A 366 17.64 5.96 -12.02
CA ASP A 366 16.26 5.92 -11.56
C ASP A 366 15.49 7.14 -12.08
N PHE A 367 14.25 6.93 -12.51
CA PHE A 367 13.41 7.98 -13.08
C PHE A 367 12.02 7.96 -12.46
N ALA A 368 11.52 9.11 -12.02
CA ALA A 368 10.20 9.25 -11.40
C ALA A 368 9.39 10.34 -12.13
N GLU A 369 8.11 10.08 -12.35
CA GLU A 369 7.20 11.04 -13.01
C GLU A 369 5.74 10.75 -12.65
N VAL A 370 4.85 11.72 -12.94
CA VAL A 370 3.40 11.58 -12.73
C VAL A 370 2.65 11.69 -14.05
N LEU A 371 1.87 10.67 -14.38
CA LEU A 371 0.89 10.74 -15.45
C LEU A 371 -0.40 11.33 -14.88
N THR A 372 -0.70 12.59 -15.20
CA THR A 372 -1.93 13.25 -14.73
C THR A 372 -3.12 12.95 -15.64
N ASP A 373 -4.33 13.05 -15.11
CA ASP A 373 -5.58 13.02 -15.88
C ASP A 373 -5.73 11.77 -16.78
N LEU A 374 -5.55 10.57 -16.22
CA LEU A 374 -5.85 9.33 -16.95
C LEU A 374 -7.33 9.27 -17.30
N ASN A 375 -7.61 8.96 -18.57
CA ASN A 375 -8.98 8.80 -19.04
C ASN A 375 -9.55 7.41 -18.65
N SER A 376 -10.87 7.25 -18.77
CA SER A 376 -11.53 6.01 -18.37
C SER A 376 -11.06 4.77 -19.15
N ARG A 377 -10.59 4.92 -20.40
CA ARG A 377 -10.05 3.81 -21.20
C ARG A 377 -8.66 3.41 -20.73
N GLU A 378 -7.80 4.37 -20.43
CA GLU A 378 -6.47 4.13 -19.86
C GLU A 378 -6.59 3.41 -18.50
N LEU A 379 -7.46 3.89 -17.61
CA LEU A 379 -7.72 3.23 -16.32
C LEU A 379 -8.26 1.81 -16.50
N PHE A 380 -9.12 1.58 -17.50
CA PHE A 380 -9.67 0.26 -17.81
C PHE A 380 -8.60 -0.71 -18.36
N TRP A 381 -7.70 -0.24 -19.22
CA TRP A 381 -6.59 -1.07 -19.71
C TRP A 381 -5.54 -1.33 -18.63
N LEU A 382 -5.31 -0.35 -17.75
CA LEU A 382 -4.44 -0.47 -16.58
C LEU A 382 -4.95 -1.57 -15.65
N SER A 383 -6.25 -1.56 -15.30
CA SER A 383 -6.81 -2.56 -14.40
C SER A 383 -6.74 -3.98 -14.97
N ARG A 384 -6.68 -4.13 -16.30
CA ARG A 384 -6.67 -5.42 -17.00
C ARG A 384 -5.29 -5.99 -17.31
N GLY A 385 -4.22 -5.31 -16.92
CA GLY A 385 -2.88 -5.76 -17.26
C GLY A 385 -2.51 -5.55 -18.74
N GLN A 386 -3.21 -4.67 -19.46
CA GLN A 386 -3.10 -4.54 -20.93
C GLN A 386 -2.25 -3.35 -21.39
N LEU A 387 -1.91 -2.44 -20.47
CA LEU A 387 -0.99 -1.35 -20.77
C LEU A 387 0.45 -1.84 -20.68
N GLU A 388 1.27 -1.39 -21.61
CA GLU A 388 2.70 -1.63 -21.65
C GLU A 388 3.43 -0.31 -21.38
N ILE A 389 4.47 -0.36 -20.56
CA ILE A 389 5.41 0.75 -20.40
C ILE A 389 6.73 0.36 -21.04
N ALA A 390 7.27 1.24 -21.87
CA ALA A 390 8.52 1.05 -22.57
C ALA A 390 9.46 2.22 -22.30
N VAL A 391 10.75 1.92 -22.17
CA VAL A 391 11.82 2.90 -21.95
C VAL A 391 12.85 2.70 -23.05
N ALA A 392 13.17 3.75 -23.78
CA ALA A 392 14.17 3.74 -24.83
C ALA A 392 15.22 4.84 -24.62
N THR A 393 16.49 4.55 -24.90
CA THR A 393 17.55 5.58 -24.95
C THR A 393 17.55 6.28 -26.31
N GLU A 394 17.68 7.60 -26.33
CA GLU A 394 17.85 8.34 -27.59
C GLU A 394 19.34 8.34 -28.00
N GLY A 395 19.66 7.97 -29.26
CA GLY A 395 21.04 7.91 -29.75
C GLY A 395 21.24 7.06 -31.01
N GLN A 396 22.50 6.85 -31.42
CA GLN A 396 22.85 6.07 -32.63
C GLN A 396 22.46 4.58 -32.53
N ASN A 397 22.46 4.00 -31.32
CA ASN A 397 22.03 2.64 -31.05
C ASN A 397 20.97 2.66 -29.93
N PRO A 398 19.69 2.93 -30.27
CA PRO A 398 18.64 3.01 -29.27
C PRO A 398 18.40 1.64 -28.64
N ARG A 399 18.52 1.57 -27.33
CA ARG A 399 18.17 0.38 -26.55
C ARG A 399 16.81 0.56 -25.97
N GLN A 400 16.03 -0.52 -25.97
CA GLN A 400 14.68 -0.51 -25.45
C GLN A 400 14.44 -1.68 -24.51
N ILE A 401 13.77 -1.37 -23.41
CA ILE A 401 13.18 -2.36 -22.50
C ILE A 401 11.69 -2.05 -22.34
N ARG A 402 10.86 -3.07 -22.18
CA ARG A 402 9.40 -2.93 -22.09
C ARG A 402 8.77 -4.03 -21.24
N GLY A 403 7.59 -3.76 -20.71
CA GLY A 403 6.83 -4.72 -19.92
C GLY A 403 5.39 -4.29 -19.66
N PHE A 404 4.51 -5.28 -19.51
CA PHE A 404 3.11 -5.05 -19.16
C PHE A 404 2.96 -4.58 -17.71
N ILE A 405 2.18 -3.53 -17.52
CA ILE A 405 1.77 -3.04 -16.21
C ILE A 405 0.65 -3.94 -15.71
N THR A 406 0.87 -4.64 -14.60
CA THR A 406 -0.09 -5.55 -13.96
C THR A 406 -0.29 -5.15 -12.50
N SER A 407 -1.32 -5.69 -11.83
CA SER A 407 -1.47 -5.50 -10.39
C SER A 407 -0.24 -5.99 -9.64
N ARG A 408 0.12 -5.31 -8.54
CA ARG A 408 1.28 -5.69 -7.71
C ARG A 408 1.18 -7.15 -7.28
N LYS A 409 2.18 -7.95 -7.66
CA LYS A 409 2.30 -9.34 -7.23
C LYS A 409 3.00 -9.43 -5.88
N SER A 410 2.39 -10.14 -4.94
CA SER A 410 2.97 -10.42 -3.62
C SER A 410 2.55 -11.80 -3.16
N CYS A 411 3.34 -12.38 -2.25
CA CYS A 411 2.97 -13.60 -1.54
C CYS A 411 1.97 -13.36 -0.40
N ASP A 412 1.64 -12.08 -0.16
CA ASP A 412 0.66 -11.67 0.84
C ASP A 412 -0.72 -12.25 0.51
N THR A 413 -1.47 -12.64 1.54
CA THR A 413 -2.83 -13.17 1.37
C THR A 413 -3.84 -12.08 1.66
N LEU A 414 -4.70 -11.79 0.68
CA LEU A 414 -5.84 -10.90 0.88
C LEU A 414 -6.95 -11.69 1.58
N GLN A 415 -7.31 -11.29 2.80
CA GLN A 415 -8.35 -11.97 3.55
C GLN A 415 -9.13 -11.02 4.46
N SER A 416 -10.28 -11.48 4.93
CA SER A 416 -11.11 -10.75 5.88
C SER A 416 -11.75 -11.68 6.91
N VAL A 417 -11.64 -11.29 8.17
CA VAL A 417 -12.44 -11.85 9.26
C VAL A 417 -13.59 -10.88 9.53
N MET A 418 -14.81 -11.38 9.36
CA MET A 418 -16.03 -10.64 9.62
C MET A 418 -16.57 -11.02 10.99
N SER A 419 -16.84 -10.01 11.81
CA SER A 419 -17.38 -10.18 13.16
C SER A 419 -18.58 -9.28 13.38
N SER A 420 -19.46 -9.67 14.30
CA SER A 420 -20.61 -8.83 14.66
C SER A 420 -20.18 -7.62 15.50
N GLY A 421 -19.05 -7.68 16.19
CA GLY A 421 -18.48 -6.53 16.92
C GLY A 421 -17.98 -5.42 15.99
N ASN A 422 -17.58 -5.76 14.76
CA ASN A 422 -17.13 -4.79 13.75
C ASN A 422 -18.24 -4.37 12.78
N ALA A 423 -19.46 -4.87 12.95
CA ALA A 423 -20.63 -4.46 12.16
C ALA A 423 -20.93 -2.95 12.33
N LEU A 424 -21.68 -2.37 11.39
CA LEU A 424 -22.08 -0.96 11.48
C LEU A 424 -22.88 -0.66 12.75
N THR A 425 -23.69 -1.64 13.17
CA THR A 425 -24.35 -1.72 14.46
C THR A 425 -23.73 -2.87 15.24
N PRO A 426 -22.73 -2.62 16.11
CA PRO A 426 -22.04 -3.67 16.83
C PRO A 426 -22.98 -4.57 17.62
N GLY A 427 -22.86 -5.88 17.41
CA GLY A 427 -23.67 -6.91 18.05
C GLY A 427 -22.83 -8.03 18.67
N LYS A 428 -23.50 -8.90 19.44
CA LYS A 428 -22.91 -10.12 20.03
C LYS A 428 -23.68 -11.36 19.56
N THR A 429 -23.64 -11.63 18.25
CA THR A 429 -24.42 -12.74 17.68
C THR A 429 -23.71 -14.09 17.84
N GLY A 430 -22.38 -14.09 18.01
CA GLY A 430 -21.56 -15.30 18.02
C GLY A 430 -21.29 -15.86 16.62
N GLY A 431 -21.72 -15.14 15.57
CA GLY A 431 -21.50 -15.50 14.17
C GLY A 431 -20.10 -15.12 13.67
N VAL A 432 -19.71 -15.70 12.55
CA VAL A 432 -18.41 -15.48 11.90
C VAL A 432 -18.58 -15.44 10.39
N GLY A 433 -17.79 -14.60 9.75
CA GLY A 433 -17.53 -14.68 8.32
C GLY A 433 -16.03 -14.74 8.07
N SER A 434 -15.63 -15.56 7.12
CA SER A 434 -14.26 -15.73 6.67
C SER A 434 -14.22 -15.55 5.17
N ALA A 435 -13.33 -14.69 4.67
CA ALA A 435 -13.18 -14.46 3.24
C ALA A 435 -11.71 -14.47 2.84
N VAL A 436 -11.41 -15.06 1.69
CA VAL A 436 -10.10 -15.06 1.04
C VAL A 436 -10.26 -14.58 -0.38
N PHE A 437 -9.32 -13.76 -0.84
CA PHE A 437 -9.32 -13.14 -2.15
C PHE A 437 -7.99 -13.40 -2.87
N ASN A 438 -8.07 -13.64 -4.18
CA ASN A 438 -6.90 -13.79 -5.04
C ASN A 438 -7.00 -12.83 -6.23
N LEU A 439 -6.07 -11.88 -6.31
CA LEU A 439 -6.02 -10.89 -7.37
C LEU A 439 -5.04 -11.35 -8.45
N HIS A 440 -5.57 -11.60 -9.65
CA HIS A 440 -4.79 -12.02 -10.81
C HIS A 440 -4.19 -10.84 -11.57
N ASP A 441 -3.16 -11.13 -12.38
CA ASP A 441 -2.44 -10.15 -13.21
C ASP A 441 -3.35 -9.34 -14.16
N ASN A 442 -4.44 -9.96 -14.61
CA ASN A 442 -5.42 -9.37 -15.51
C ASN A 442 -6.50 -8.55 -14.78
N GLY A 443 -6.34 -8.31 -13.48
CA GLY A 443 -7.30 -7.58 -12.63
C GLY A 443 -8.52 -8.38 -12.22
N THR A 444 -8.57 -9.69 -12.51
CA THR A 444 -9.64 -10.56 -12.03
C THR A 444 -9.44 -10.85 -10.54
N LEU A 445 -10.49 -10.72 -9.75
CA LEU A 445 -10.48 -11.05 -8.33
C LEU A 445 -11.34 -12.27 -8.08
N ASP A 446 -10.68 -13.38 -7.76
CA ASP A 446 -11.37 -14.56 -7.25
C ASP A 446 -11.61 -14.38 -5.76
N TYR A 447 -12.77 -14.83 -5.29
CA TYR A 447 -13.15 -14.73 -3.90
C TYR A 447 -13.81 -16.02 -3.43
N GLN A 448 -13.55 -16.33 -2.17
CA GLN A 448 -14.21 -17.40 -1.44
C GLN A 448 -14.65 -16.84 -0.10
N VAL A 449 -15.92 -17.03 0.24
CA VAL A 449 -16.52 -16.51 1.47
C VAL A 449 -17.30 -17.62 2.16
N GLN A 450 -17.07 -17.80 3.45
CA GLN A 450 -17.80 -18.72 4.31
C GLN A 450 -18.39 -17.96 5.50
N VAL A 451 -19.64 -18.27 5.84
CA VAL A 451 -20.31 -17.72 7.02
C VAL A 451 -20.88 -18.82 7.90
N ALA A 452 -20.91 -18.58 9.21
CA ALA A 452 -21.50 -19.49 10.18
C ALA A 452 -22.06 -18.75 11.41
N GLY A 453 -23.01 -19.39 12.11
CA GLY A 453 -23.56 -18.84 13.35
C GLY A 453 -24.37 -17.55 13.20
N LEU A 454 -24.97 -17.32 12.02
CA LEU A 454 -25.79 -16.14 11.75
C LEU A 454 -27.15 -16.21 12.45
N THR A 455 -27.74 -15.06 12.77
CA THR A 455 -29.05 -14.99 13.46
C THR A 455 -30.26 -15.32 12.58
N SER A 456 -30.13 -15.14 11.26
CA SER A 456 -31.18 -15.38 10.27
C SER A 456 -30.58 -15.59 8.88
N ASP A 457 -31.43 -15.88 7.90
CA ASP A 457 -31.01 -16.07 6.50
C ASP A 457 -30.23 -14.87 5.97
N VAL A 458 -29.16 -15.16 5.22
CA VAL A 458 -28.40 -14.16 4.46
C VAL A 458 -29.30 -13.59 3.36
N VAL A 459 -29.41 -12.26 3.35
CA VAL A 459 -30.15 -11.49 2.33
C VAL A 459 -29.22 -10.61 1.50
N GLY A 460 -27.97 -10.40 1.95
CA GLY A 460 -26.99 -9.61 1.21
C GLY A 460 -25.55 -9.97 1.56
N LEU A 461 -24.69 -10.02 0.54
CA LEU A 461 -23.24 -10.16 0.67
C LEU A 461 -22.57 -9.12 -0.23
N THR A 462 -21.93 -8.11 0.35
CA THR A 462 -21.45 -6.95 -0.41
C THR A 462 -20.01 -6.56 -0.06
N ILE A 463 -19.28 -6.07 -1.06
CA ILE A 463 -18.00 -5.37 -0.88
C ILE A 463 -18.27 -3.86 -0.92
N GLU A 464 -17.75 -3.14 0.06
CA GLU A 464 -18.10 -1.75 0.34
C GLU A 464 -16.90 -0.91 0.75
N LEU A 465 -17.06 0.40 0.63
CA LEU A 465 -16.16 1.36 1.27
C LEU A 465 -16.53 1.59 2.73
N LYS A 466 -15.58 2.13 3.50
CA LYS A 466 -15.90 2.72 4.81
C LYS A 466 -16.98 3.80 4.61
N PRO A 467 -18.12 3.71 5.31
CA PRO A 467 -19.20 4.68 5.11
C PRO A 467 -18.74 6.08 5.54
N ARG A 468 -18.88 7.07 4.67
CA ARG A 468 -18.59 8.48 4.99
C ARG A 468 -19.60 9.10 5.96
N ARG A 469 -20.79 8.50 6.07
CA ARG A 469 -21.87 8.87 7.01
C ARG A 469 -22.45 7.58 7.57
N ARG A 470 -22.76 7.53 8.87
CA ARG A 470 -23.23 6.31 9.58
C ARG A 470 -24.36 5.56 8.86
N HIS A 471 -25.25 6.25 8.15
CA HIS A 471 -26.43 5.65 7.49
C HIS A 471 -26.32 5.55 5.95
N LYS A 472 -25.16 5.87 5.34
CA LYS A 472 -24.99 5.76 3.88
C LYS A 472 -23.91 4.73 3.55
N ARG A 473 -24.34 3.51 3.28
CA ARG A 473 -23.51 2.45 2.73
C ARG A 473 -23.08 2.82 1.31
N SER A 474 -21.82 2.54 0.98
CA SER A 474 -21.25 2.76 -0.34
C SER A 474 -20.84 1.40 -0.89
N VAL A 475 -21.84 0.68 -1.40
CA VAL A 475 -21.66 -0.65 -2.00
C VAL A 475 -20.96 -0.50 -3.34
N LEU A 476 -19.86 -1.24 -3.52
CA LEU A 476 -19.14 -1.31 -4.78
C LEU A 476 -19.58 -2.54 -5.59
N TYR A 477 -19.66 -3.69 -4.92
CA TYR A 477 -19.97 -4.97 -5.54
C TYR A 477 -20.95 -5.75 -4.68
N ASP A 478 -21.88 -6.43 -5.34
CA ASP A 478 -22.88 -7.31 -4.73
C ASP A 478 -22.60 -8.76 -5.17
N LEU A 479 -22.32 -9.62 -4.20
CA LEU A 479 -21.96 -11.03 -4.35
C LEU A 479 -23.10 -11.95 -3.89
N THR A 480 -24.30 -11.39 -3.67
CA THR A 480 -25.44 -12.13 -3.11
C THR A 480 -25.92 -13.25 -4.03
N ALA A 481 -25.76 -13.10 -5.35
CA ALA A 481 -26.21 -14.10 -6.32
C ALA A 481 -25.38 -15.38 -6.27
N GLU A 482 -24.11 -15.28 -5.86
CA GLU A 482 -23.14 -16.36 -5.78
C GLU A 482 -23.17 -17.09 -4.43
N TYR A 483 -23.98 -16.59 -3.48
CA TYR A 483 -24.14 -17.22 -2.18
C TYR A 483 -25.05 -18.45 -2.24
N ILE A 484 -24.50 -19.60 -1.89
CA ILE A 484 -25.20 -20.87 -1.85
C ILE A 484 -25.67 -21.14 -0.42
N LYS A 485 -26.98 -21.00 -0.18
CA LYS A 485 -27.59 -21.19 1.16
C LYS A 485 -27.27 -22.56 1.79
N ALA A 486 -27.24 -23.63 0.98
CA ALA A 486 -27.03 -24.99 1.46
C ALA A 486 -25.62 -25.21 2.04
N SER A 487 -24.59 -24.69 1.37
CA SER A 487 -23.19 -24.80 1.82
C SER A 487 -22.77 -23.64 2.73
N ARG A 488 -23.57 -22.57 2.81
CA ARG A 488 -23.25 -21.30 3.49
C ARG A 488 -21.97 -20.64 2.95
N TRP A 489 -21.66 -20.90 1.69
CA TRP A 489 -20.46 -20.42 1.00
C TRP A 489 -20.84 -19.59 -0.23
N ALA A 490 -20.00 -18.61 -0.56
CA ALA A 490 -20.01 -17.92 -1.84
C ALA A 490 -18.64 -18.06 -2.49
N VAL A 491 -18.61 -18.52 -3.73
CA VAL A 491 -17.38 -18.67 -4.52
C VAL A 491 -17.63 -18.08 -5.89
N GLY A 492 -16.75 -17.20 -6.34
CA GLY A 492 -16.91 -16.54 -7.62
C GLY A 492 -15.65 -15.81 -8.07
N SER A 493 -15.76 -15.18 -9.24
CA SER A 493 -14.67 -14.46 -9.89
C SER A 493 -15.19 -13.18 -10.50
N TRP A 494 -14.50 -12.07 -10.23
CA TRP A 494 -14.87 -10.75 -10.73
C TRP A 494 -13.81 -10.20 -11.69
N SER A 495 -14.12 -10.18 -12.99
CA SER A 495 -13.17 -9.80 -14.06
C SER A 495 -13.20 -8.31 -14.44
N ARG A 496 -14.01 -7.49 -13.77
CA ARG A 496 -14.23 -6.08 -14.11
C ARG A 496 -13.96 -5.14 -12.94
N LEU A 497 -12.83 -5.33 -12.26
CA LEU A 497 -12.39 -4.35 -11.27
C LEU A 497 -11.87 -3.10 -11.95
N GLU A 498 -12.31 -1.95 -11.43
CA GLU A 498 -11.73 -0.66 -11.79
C GLU A 498 -10.35 -0.50 -11.15
N ALA A 499 -9.44 0.22 -11.81
CA ALA A 499 -8.09 0.45 -11.30
C ALA A 499 -8.09 1.07 -9.89
N ARG A 500 -9.04 1.98 -9.62
CA ARG A 500 -9.22 2.58 -8.29
C ARG A 500 -9.65 1.57 -7.24
N HIS A 501 -10.53 0.62 -7.57
CA HIS A 501 -10.92 -0.42 -6.62
C HIS A 501 -9.79 -1.42 -6.35
N ILE A 502 -8.93 -1.71 -7.32
CA ILE A 502 -7.69 -2.49 -7.09
C ILE A 502 -6.75 -1.75 -6.14
N HIS A 503 -6.58 -0.43 -6.35
CA HIS A 503 -5.81 0.42 -5.45
C HIS A 503 -6.34 0.33 -4.01
N MET A 504 -7.63 0.60 -3.81
CA MET A 504 -8.28 0.58 -2.49
C MET A 504 -8.21 -0.82 -1.85
N LEU A 505 -8.31 -1.89 -2.63
CA LEU A 505 -8.15 -3.27 -2.13
C LEU A 505 -6.75 -3.50 -1.57
N LEU A 506 -5.71 -3.13 -2.33
CA LEU A 506 -4.31 -3.33 -1.95
C LEU A 506 -3.83 -2.38 -0.84
N GLN A 507 -4.54 -1.26 -0.63
CA GLN A 507 -4.35 -0.33 0.50
C GLN A 507 -5.20 -0.68 1.74
N ASN A 508 -5.86 -1.84 1.74
CA ASN A 508 -6.73 -2.32 2.83
C ASN A 508 -7.93 -1.41 3.13
N GLU A 509 -8.48 -0.68 2.15
CA GLU A 509 -9.58 0.27 2.36
C GLU A 509 -10.97 -0.32 2.12
N LEU A 510 -11.04 -1.53 1.55
CA LEU A 510 -12.30 -2.21 1.27
C LEU A 510 -12.77 -3.06 2.45
N PHE A 511 -14.09 -3.17 2.57
CA PHE A 511 -14.77 -3.95 3.59
C PHE A 511 -15.70 -4.95 2.92
N ILE A 512 -15.92 -6.08 3.57
CA ILE A 512 -16.97 -7.04 3.21
C ILE A 512 -18.05 -7.04 4.31
N ASN A 513 -19.31 -7.11 3.89
CA ASN A 513 -20.47 -7.01 4.77
C ASN A 513 -21.47 -8.12 4.46
N VAL A 514 -22.01 -8.75 5.52
CA VAL A 514 -23.04 -9.78 5.44
C VAL A 514 -24.30 -9.25 6.09
N ALA A 515 -25.36 -9.07 5.32
CA ALA A 515 -26.68 -8.69 5.79
C ALA A 515 -27.59 -9.90 5.93
N THR A 516 -28.37 -9.93 6.99
CA THR A 516 -29.34 -11.00 7.28
C THR A 516 -30.76 -10.43 7.38
N ALA A 517 -31.78 -11.29 7.33
CA ALA A 517 -33.17 -10.86 7.38
C ALA A 517 -33.49 -9.99 8.62
N HIS A 518 -32.89 -10.31 9.76
CA HIS A 518 -33.01 -9.53 11.00
C HIS A 518 -32.10 -8.29 11.04
N ASN A 519 -30.97 -8.29 10.32
CA ASN A 519 -30.00 -7.21 10.31
C ASN A 519 -29.67 -6.79 8.86
N GLN A 520 -30.56 -6.01 8.25
CA GLN A 520 -30.46 -5.60 6.84
C GLN A 520 -29.28 -4.64 6.57
N GLU A 521 -28.84 -3.89 7.58
CA GLU A 521 -27.67 -3.00 7.46
C GLU A 521 -26.34 -3.78 7.47
N GLY A 522 -26.32 -5.00 8.00
CA GLY A 522 -25.15 -5.85 8.14
C GLY A 522 -25.06 -6.47 9.54
N GLU A 523 -25.15 -7.79 9.64
CA GLU A 523 -24.89 -8.54 10.87
C GLU A 523 -23.39 -8.72 11.12
N LEU A 524 -22.62 -8.99 10.07
CA LEU A 524 -21.17 -9.18 10.13
C LEU A 524 -20.48 -8.21 9.19
N ARG A 525 -19.35 -7.66 9.63
CA ARG A 525 -18.50 -6.83 8.79
C ARG A 525 -17.02 -7.09 9.08
N GLY A 526 -16.20 -7.04 8.04
CA GLY A 526 -14.77 -7.24 8.11
C GLY A 526 -14.03 -6.33 7.14
N GLN A 527 -12.85 -5.86 7.53
CA GLN A 527 -11.93 -5.16 6.63
C GLN A 527 -11.16 -6.19 5.81
N ILE A 528 -10.99 -5.94 4.51
CA ILE A 528 -10.14 -6.79 3.66
C ILE A 528 -8.71 -6.31 3.84
N LYS A 529 -7.82 -7.19 4.30
CA LYS A 529 -6.42 -6.87 4.61
C LYS A 529 -5.48 -7.82 3.88
N ALA A 530 -4.37 -7.28 3.37
CA ALA A 530 -3.22 -8.07 2.92
C ALA A 530 -2.38 -8.49 4.14
N LEU A 531 -2.38 -9.78 4.46
CA LEU A 531 -1.52 -10.32 5.50
C LEU A 531 -0.18 -10.79 4.92
N PRO A 532 0.96 -10.37 5.51
CA PRO A 532 2.27 -10.78 5.07
C PRO A 532 2.45 -12.29 5.03
N TYR A 533 3.11 -12.79 3.99
CA TYR A 533 3.53 -14.19 3.96
C TYR A 533 4.43 -14.53 5.15
N ASN A 534 4.10 -15.57 5.91
CA ASN A 534 4.76 -15.94 7.16
C ASN A 534 5.60 -17.24 7.08
N GLY A 535 5.76 -17.79 5.87
CA GLY A 535 6.48 -19.04 5.65
C GLY A 535 5.63 -20.30 5.82
N ILE A 536 4.33 -20.18 6.08
CA ILE A 536 3.42 -21.32 6.17
C ILE A 536 2.99 -21.71 4.74
N GLU A 537 3.35 -22.94 4.32
CA GLU A 537 2.87 -23.61 3.09
C GLU A 537 1.47 -24.22 3.30
N ALA A 538 0.55 -23.47 3.91
CA ALA A 538 -0.84 -23.89 3.94
C ALA A 538 -1.37 -23.86 2.49
N PRO A 539 -2.22 -24.80 2.05
CA PRO A 539 -2.87 -24.72 0.75
C PRO A 539 -3.77 -23.48 0.73
N ARG A 540 -3.24 -22.35 0.25
CA ARG A 540 -3.97 -21.06 0.20
C ARG A 540 -5.12 -21.04 -0.83
N ASN A 541 -5.40 -22.19 -1.43
CA ASN A 541 -6.57 -22.42 -2.29
C ASN A 541 -7.81 -22.84 -1.48
N GLU A 542 -7.63 -23.23 -0.22
CA GLU A 542 -8.71 -23.60 0.71
C GLU A 542 -9.09 -22.43 1.61
N LEU A 543 -10.27 -22.51 2.24
CA LEU A 543 -10.71 -21.51 3.22
C LEU A 543 -10.15 -21.83 4.61
N PRO A 544 -9.75 -20.81 5.39
CA PRO A 544 -9.30 -21.02 6.76
C PRO A 544 -10.46 -21.45 7.65
N THR A 545 -10.15 -22.22 8.69
CA THR A 545 -11.13 -22.73 9.64
C THR A 545 -11.76 -21.56 10.41
N PRO A 546 -13.08 -21.34 10.30
CA PRO A 546 -13.72 -20.23 10.99
C PRO A 546 -13.82 -20.49 12.50
N LEU A 547 -13.60 -19.45 13.30
CA LEU A 547 -13.67 -19.47 14.76
C LEU A 547 -14.82 -18.58 15.21
N ALA A 548 -15.79 -19.16 15.91
CA ALA A 548 -17.02 -18.48 16.30
C ALA A 548 -17.47 -18.94 17.67
N GLY A 549 -18.10 -18.04 18.42
CA GLY A 549 -18.79 -18.42 19.65
C GLY A 549 -19.90 -19.45 19.42
N HIS A 550 -20.49 -19.47 18.22
CA HIS A 550 -21.48 -20.47 17.81
C HIS A 550 -20.94 -21.92 17.84
N PHE A 551 -19.64 -22.13 17.65
CA PHE A 551 -19.03 -23.46 17.66
C PHE A 551 -18.64 -23.95 19.07
N VAL A 552 -18.73 -23.09 20.09
CA VAL A 552 -18.47 -23.46 21.47
C VAL A 552 -19.66 -24.26 22.01
N SER A 553 -19.40 -25.22 22.90
CA SER A 553 -20.45 -25.97 23.60
C SER A 553 -20.46 -25.61 25.10
N PRO A 554 -21.51 -24.97 25.62
CA PRO A 554 -22.66 -24.41 24.90
C PRO A 554 -22.28 -23.16 24.07
N PRO A 555 -23.09 -22.78 23.04
CA PRO A 555 -22.79 -21.62 22.19
C PRO A 555 -22.67 -20.31 22.95
N VAL A 556 -21.59 -19.56 22.68
CA VAL A 556 -21.30 -18.28 23.34
C VAL A 556 -21.65 -17.10 22.43
N ARG A 557 -22.49 -16.19 22.94
CA ARG A 557 -22.81 -14.93 22.26
C ARG A 557 -21.72 -13.89 22.48
N THR A 558 -20.75 -13.88 21.57
CA THR A 558 -19.64 -12.91 21.54
C THR A 558 -19.74 -12.01 20.31
N GLY A 559 -19.16 -10.80 20.42
CA GLY A 559 -18.94 -9.92 19.28
C GLY A 559 -17.66 -10.24 18.51
N SER A 560 -16.83 -11.13 19.05
CA SER A 560 -15.54 -11.50 18.48
C SER A 560 -15.66 -12.75 17.61
N SER A 561 -14.92 -12.76 16.52
CA SER A 561 -14.88 -13.87 15.56
C SER A 561 -13.46 -14.00 15.02
N GLY A 562 -13.10 -15.16 14.49
CA GLY A 562 -11.77 -15.38 13.94
C GLY A 562 -11.77 -16.36 12.78
N HIS A 563 -10.60 -16.56 12.20
CA HIS A 563 -10.31 -17.76 11.43
C HIS A 563 -8.88 -18.22 11.71
N ALA A 564 -8.58 -19.48 11.41
CA ALA A 564 -7.27 -20.05 11.59
C ALA A 564 -6.81 -20.81 10.35
N TRP A 565 -5.57 -20.55 9.96
CA TRP A 565 -4.78 -21.38 9.09
C TRP A 565 -3.98 -22.35 9.94
N VAL A 566 -4.09 -23.63 9.63
CA VAL A 566 -3.37 -24.68 10.35
C VAL A 566 -2.80 -25.64 9.31
N SER A 567 -1.51 -25.98 9.42
CA SER A 567 -0.89 -26.99 8.58
C SER A 567 0.18 -27.77 9.34
N VAL A 568 0.36 -29.04 8.98
CA VAL A 568 1.40 -29.91 9.55
C VAL A 568 2.49 -30.10 8.50
N ASP A 569 3.75 -29.81 8.85
CA ASP A 569 4.88 -30.01 7.96
C ASP A 569 5.39 -31.46 7.95
N LYS A 570 6.38 -31.74 7.09
CA LYS A 570 6.98 -33.08 6.96
C LYS A 570 7.77 -33.53 8.19
N GLN A 571 8.08 -32.59 9.09
CA GLN A 571 8.73 -32.83 10.36
C GLN A 571 7.72 -32.95 11.52
N CYS A 572 6.41 -33.05 11.21
CA CYS A 572 5.33 -33.12 12.19
C CYS A 572 5.28 -31.90 13.12
N HIS A 573 5.66 -30.71 12.63
CA HIS A 573 5.37 -29.47 13.34
C HIS A 573 4.04 -28.89 12.85
N LEU A 574 3.23 -28.41 13.80
CA LEU A 574 1.97 -27.72 13.51
C LEU A 574 2.25 -26.23 13.38
N HIS A 575 2.10 -25.70 12.17
CA HIS A 575 2.13 -24.27 11.90
C HIS A 575 0.73 -23.73 12.02
N TYR A 576 0.57 -22.63 12.76
CA TYR A 576 -0.73 -21.99 12.91
C TYR A 576 -0.61 -20.47 12.73
N GLU A 577 -1.63 -19.91 12.10
CA GLU A 577 -1.85 -18.47 11.99
C GLU A 577 -3.33 -18.18 12.21
N ILE A 578 -3.61 -17.39 13.24
CA ILE A 578 -4.95 -17.12 13.75
C ILE A 578 -5.16 -15.63 13.66
N ILE A 579 -6.29 -15.23 13.07
CA ILE A 579 -6.70 -13.84 12.99
C ILE A 579 -8.05 -13.69 13.67
N VAL A 580 -8.17 -12.65 14.49
CA VAL A 580 -9.35 -12.37 15.31
C VAL A 580 -9.81 -10.93 15.05
N ALA A 581 -11.12 -10.75 14.94
CA ALA A 581 -11.79 -9.47 14.83
C ALA A 581 -12.84 -9.32 15.94
N GLY A 582 -13.26 -8.09 16.24
CA GLY A 582 -14.34 -7.83 17.20
C GLY A 582 -13.95 -8.07 18.66
N LEU A 583 -12.66 -8.09 19.00
CA LEU A 583 -12.21 -8.03 20.40
C LEU A 583 -12.50 -6.62 20.93
N SER A 584 -13.47 -6.50 21.83
CA SER A 584 -13.91 -5.22 22.40
C SER A 584 -12.73 -4.47 23.05
N LYS A 585 -12.43 -3.27 22.55
CA LYS A 585 -11.76 -2.21 23.32
C LYS A 585 -12.89 -1.55 24.12
N THR A 586 -12.96 -1.78 25.44
CA THR A 586 -13.97 -1.10 26.26
C THR A 586 -13.57 0.37 26.39
N ASP A 587 -14.41 1.27 25.87
CA ASP A 587 -14.20 2.74 25.90
C ASP A 587 -14.09 3.34 27.32
N ASP A 588 -14.39 2.56 28.37
CA ASP A 588 -14.44 3.02 29.77
C ASP A 588 -13.25 2.58 30.66
N ALA A 589 -12.21 1.95 30.12
CA ALA A 589 -11.03 1.60 30.92
C ALA A 589 -9.90 2.63 30.72
N THR A 590 -9.84 3.62 31.61
CA THR A 590 -8.70 4.54 31.82
C THR A 590 -7.41 3.85 32.28
N VAL A 591 -7.34 2.53 32.16
CA VAL A 591 -6.13 1.73 32.31
C VAL A 591 -6.08 0.81 31.11
N ASN A 592 -5.01 0.91 30.32
CA ASN A 592 -4.69 0.02 29.22
C ASN A 592 -4.51 -1.44 29.71
N ALA A 593 -5.60 -2.10 30.12
CA ALA A 593 -5.65 -3.54 30.34
C ALA A 593 -5.72 -4.19 28.96
N HIS A 594 -4.55 -4.27 28.32
CA HIS A 594 -4.33 -4.88 27.02
C HIS A 594 -4.94 -6.28 27.03
N LEU A 595 -5.96 -6.51 26.21
CA LEU A 595 -6.63 -7.80 26.13
C LEU A 595 -5.59 -8.89 25.80
N HIS A 596 -5.42 -9.86 26.70
CA HIS A 596 -4.66 -11.08 26.42
C HIS A 596 -5.62 -12.09 25.80
N GLY A 597 -5.44 -12.37 24.51
CA GLY A 597 -6.00 -13.57 23.90
C GLY A 597 -5.11 -14.76 24.22
N LEU A 598 -5.71 -15.91 24.52
CA LEU A 598 -5.03 -17.19 24.65
C LEU A 598 -5.52 -18.09 23.53
N ALA A 599 -4.59 -18.57 22.69
CA ALA A 599 -4.89 -19.58 21.69
C ALA A 599 -4.57 -20.96 22.27
N GLU A 600 -5.55 -21.85 22.29
CA GLU A 600 -5.44 -23.20 22.85
C GLU A 600 -5.88 -24.23 21.80
N ILE A 601 -5.17 -25.34 21.73
CA ILE A 601 -5.58 -26.52 20.96
C ILE A 601 -6.02 -27.61 21.94
N GLY A 602 -7.10 -28.29 21.62
CA GLY A 602 -7.62 -29.38 22.44
C GLY A 602 -8.17 -30.52 21.62
N GLU A 603 -8.43 -31.62 22.32
CA GLU A 603 -8.92 -32.89 21.77
C GLU A 603 -10.34 -33.13 22.30
N LEU A 604 -11.27 -33.55 21.43
CA LEU A 604 -12.56 -34.05 21.87
C LEU A 604 -12.40 -35.50 22.36
N ASP A 605 -12.34 -35.68 23.68
CA ASP A 605 -12.46 -36.98 24.33
C ASP A 605 -13.88 -37.24 24.84
N ASN A 606 -14.26 -38.51 24.92
CA ASN A 606 -15.51 -38.95 25.56
C ASN A 606 -15.49 -38.76 27.09
N SER A 607 -14.33 -38.52 27.71
CA SER A 607 -14.18 -38.23 29.13
C SER A 607 -14.27 -36.73 29.42
N SER A 608 -14.92 -36.36 30.52
CA SER A 608 -15.31 -34.99 30.92
C SER A 608 -14.17 -33.96 31.13
N ALA A 609 -12.92 -34.30 30.82
CA ALA A 609 -11.77 -33.39 30.89
C ALA A 609 -11.15 -33.25 29.51
N SER A 610 -11.54 -32.21 28.76
CA SER A 610 -10.85 -31.83 27.52
C SER A 610 -9.41 -31.44 27.86
N HIS A 611 -8.42 -32.21 27.42
CA HIS A 611 -7.02 -31.82 27.52
C HIS A 611 -6.78 -30.64 26.57
N ARG A 612 -6.41 -29.47 27.13
CA ARG A 612 -6.11 -28.25 26.36
C ARG A 612 -4.64 -27.92 26.50
N ARG A 613 -3.99 -27.62 25.38
CA ARG A 613 -2.61 -27.16 25.31
C ARG A 613 -2.59 -25.71 24.84
N LEU A 614 -1.97 -24.85 25.64
CA LEU A 614 -1.74 -23.46 25.26
C LEU A 614 -0.74 -23.42 24.08
N LEU A 615 -1.15 -22.80 22.98
CA LEU A 615 -0.29 -22.52 21.84
C LEU A 615 0.52 -21.24 22.11
N THR A 616 -0.18 -20.13 22.34
CA THR A 616 0.44 -18.85 22.63
C THR A 616 -0.55 -17.87 23.25
N GLY A 617 -0.03 -16.96 24.08
CA GLY A 617 -0.73 -15.74 24.45
C GLY A 617 -0.38 -14.63 23.47
N PHE A 618 -1.37 -13.84 23.06
CA PHE A 618 -1.16 -12.76 22.10
C PHE A 618 -1.91 -11.50 22.50
N TYR A 619 -1.43 -10.38 21.93
CA TYR A 619 -2.04 -9.07 22.05
C TYR A 619 -2.48 -8.61 20.66
N GLY A 620 -3.65 -7.96 20.59
CA GLY A 620 -4.21 -7.48 19.33
C GLY A 620 -5.00 -8.56 18.59
N SER A 621 -4.92 -8.57 17.27
CA SER A 621 -5.82 -9.31 16.37
C SER A 621 -5.17 -10.51 15.68
N GLN A 622 -3.93 -10.87 16.00
CA GLN A 622 -3.22 -11.96 15.35
C GLN A 622 -2.40 -12.79 16.34
N ALA A 623 -2.42 -14.10 16.16
CA ALA A 623 -1.54 -15.05 16.82
C ALA A 623 -0.94 -16.00 15.79
N GLN A 624 0.37 -16.23 15.85
CA GLN A 624 1.03 -17.16 14.96
C GLN A 624 2.16 -17.88 15.69
N GLY A 625 2.49 -19.08 15.21
CA GLY A 625 3.57 -19.86 15.81
C GLY A 625 3.73 -21.22 15.17
N VAL A 626 4.67 -21.98 15.75
CA VAL A 626 4.96 -23.36 15.39
C VAL A 626 4.94 -24.17 16.67
N LEU A 627 4.01 -25.10 16.77
CA LEU A 627 3.99 -26.07 17.86
C LEU A 627 4.88 -27.25 17.46
N LYS A 628 5.97 -27.40 18.19
CA LYS A 628 6.86 -28.56 18.10
C LYS A 628 6.38 -29.66 19.06
N ASP A 629 6.83 -30.88 18.78
CA ASP A 629 6.55 -32.06 19.60
C ASP A 629 5.04 -32.31 19.75
N LEU A 630 4.39 -32.60 18.62
CA LEU A 630 3.00 -33.07 18.60
C LEU A 630 2.94 -34.50 19.14
N SER A 631 2.01 -34.77 20.06
CA SER A 631 1.72 -36.14 20.48
C SER A 631 1.10 -36.92 19.32
N VAL A 632 1.32 -38.24 19.32
CA VAL A 632 0.69 -39.13 18.34
C VAL A 632 -0.84 -39.08 18.45
N GLU A 633 -1.35 -38.93 19.67
CA GLU A 633 -2.78 -38.74 19.97
C GLU A 633 -3.32 -37.47 19.28
N LEU A 634 -2.67 -36.32 19.48
CA LEU A 634 -3.10 -35.06 18.84
C LEU A 634 -3.05 -35.15 17.30
N LEU A 635 -2.05 -35.83 16.75
CA LEU A 635 -1.98 -36.07 15.30
C LEU A 635 -3.15 -36.92 14.80
N GLN A 636 -3.56 -37.95 15.55
CA GLN A 636 -4.74 -38.75 15.22
C GLN A 636 -6.02 -37.91 15.32
N HIS A 637 -6.15 -37.07 16.33
CA HIS A 637 -7.30 -36.16 16.46
C HIS A 637 -7.35 -35.12 15.33
N LEU A 638 -6.20 -34.61 14.89
CA LEU A 638 -6.12 -33.72 13.72
C LEU A 638 -6.55 -34.43 12.43
N ASP A 639 -6.10 -35.67 12.21
CA ASP A 639 -6.46 -36.48 11.03
C ASP A 639 -7.94 -36.87 11.01
N GLN A 640 -8.51 -37.18 12.19
CA GLN A 640 -9.92 -37.55 12.35
C GLN A 640 -10.87 -36.35 12.38
N GLY A 641 -10.34 -35.12 12.47
CA GLY A 641 -11.15 -33.90 12.62
C GLY A 641 -11.82 -33.76 13.99
N THR A 642 -11.28 -34.40 15.03
CA THR A 642 -11.75 -34.33 16.43
C THR A 642 -10.90 -33.41 17.31
N ALA A 643 -9.87 -32.77 16.76
CA ALA A 643 -9.17 -31.67 17.40
C ALA A 643 -9.94 -30.34 17.21
N PHE A 644 -9.83 -29.44 18.18
CA PHE A 644 -10.42 -28.10 18.09
C PHE A 644 -9.41 -27.02 18.49
N LEU A 645 -9.62 -25.83 17.94
CA LEU A 645 -8.87 -24.63 18.28
C LEU A 645 -9.81 -23.65 19.00
N GLN A 646 -9.42 -23.20 20.17
CA GLN A 646 -10.20 -22.27 20.98
C GLN A 646 -9.39 -21.01 21.28
N ILE A 647 -10.07 -19.87 21.21
CA ILE A 647 -9.54 -18.59 21.66
C ILE A 647 -10.32 -18.17 22.89
N SER A 648 -9.61 -17.99 24.00
CA SER A 648 -10.16 -17.46 25.24
C SER A 648 -9.58 -16.08 25.54
N THR A 649 -10.32 -15.29 26.31
CA THR A 649 -9.85 -13.97 26.76
C THR A 649 -9.95 -13.94 28.27
N LYS A 650 -9.11 -13.17 28.97
CA LYS A 650 -9.15 -13.12 30.46
C LYS A 650 -10.53 -12.71 31.05
N MET A 651 -11.44 -12.17 30.23
CA MET A 651 -12.79 -11.76 30.63
C MET A 651 -13.84 -12.86 30.39
N ASN A 652 -13.54 -13.94 29.65
CA ASN A 652 -14.46 -15.05 29.32
C ASN A 652 -13.71 -16.36 29.07
#